data_AF-A0A4W3KBP1-F1
#
_entry.id   AF-A0A4W3KBP1-F1
#
_cell.length_a   1.000
_cell.length_b   1.000
_cell.length_c   1.000
_cell.angle_alpha   90.00
_cell.angle_beta   90.00
_cell.angle_gamma   90.00
#
_symmetry.space_group_name_H-M   'P 1'
#
loop_
_entity.id
_entity.type
_entity.pdbx_description
1 polymer ?
#
loop_
_entity_poly.entity_id
_entity_poly.type
_entity_poly.pdbx_seq_one_letter_code
_entity_poly.pdbx_strand_id
1 'polypeptide(L)'
;MDVQTSGMFGKKLSAVSEIDLWIDKAEILLELGFYQPVRLLLAEAHKAAKELGNKEAEGRSLYLLAALANRELNFGQAQHLLEEAYKIGGNEYYWYNMIACMIEATVGKKPQDYHELASNFLKQGIAMYQDVLVEKPNRIPVLKFMIASLEARLTIIEVEAINSSSGFNLNKDQNMESLISACDQLHQSSQTLIQFGYKQEAVGFMVEHVKIRRTLAKYSEDEEPKHSHLLAAYELMEKAIIIEEDIFRDVMSLLPLTEVATLSMPVMEKLANLKITFAELVLDMLQLVTIQEKKEAEAERKKKLMQTTIEEFIRSTPDYTPIEEEWVTISKVLGQNALLQLLSSSLLKSGSSEIKTKSFFLTGKCLRWLAVRLDPIHFGNIWVQHMKVDVKDNRGHLSHHIDEENEEAEEKYDDLPVSTQQLAKCVAKAKQLKYERSLSQMYLAQASEVLIQSINWAQLHKYTEQIAAASLEMVECFGQFDPVSAGHYLALHQSCRASVMLKNVLMKVGCNTSSSQLAALTNLQQQLSERGKNNILLKTVNERLETCFQAWQNIAIHPQHLSLFNEFPSNFNIIILQHSEDRTLLYGALLEKPKSAGQKVRSSQGNQSQTQAKIVRASVDPTLFSHLVKRFHKHKQNLAHYFVKCNATKASETIEANKSRLLANFSNISESLEEYLKPVLSQFDFSIFGQPIYKTDKTKRSKNKNPEMKSASEKSLQDNPASGGEYIILLPDNLLLELPLETLRFLQKHEITSVSRDFSLQFLYNRFHRGVPEELEGKKSPKAKEKQKKKRNW
;
A
#
# COMPACT_ATOMS: atom_id res chain seq x y z
N MET A 1 -4.54 44.90 -64.74
CA MET A 1 -3.16 44.38 -64.79
C MET A 1 -3.01 43.43 -63.63
N ASP A 2 -2.97 42.14 -63.97
CA ASP A 2 -2.62 41.03 -63.10
C ASP A 2 -1.29 41.27 -62.37
N VAL A 3 -1.14 40.70 -61.17
CA VAL A 3 -0.27 39.54 -60.99
C VAL A 3 -0.85 38.65 -59.88
N GLN A 4 -1.13 37.42 -60.27
CA GLN A 4 -1.48 36.26 -59.46
C GLN A 4 -0.32 35.86 -58.53
N THR A 5 -0.65 35.44 -57.30
CA THR A 5 0.07 34.35 -56.64
C THR A 5 -0.95 33.36 -56.10
N SER A 6 -1.13 32.26 -56.84
CA SER A 6 -1.86 31.06 -56.43
C SER A 6 -0.85 30.05 -55.90
N GLY A 7 -1.17 29.35 -54.80
CA GLY A 7 -0.33 28.25 -54.32
C GLY A 7 -0.71 27.67 -52.95
N MET A 8 -1.77 26.86 -52.92
CA MET A 8 -1.90 25.67 -52.03
C MET A 8 -2.14 25.78 -50.50
N PHE A 9 -2.82 26.81 -49.99
CA PHE A 9 -3.47 26.74 -48.65
C PHE A 9 -4.89 27.33 -48.64
N GLY A 10 -5.67 26.99 -49.64
CA GLY A 10 -7.05 27.45 -49.81
C GLY A 10 -8.11 26.50 -49.26
N LYS A 11 -8.05 26.11 -47.97
CA LYS A 11 -9.26 25.72 -47.24
C LYS A 11 -9.60 26.86 -46.29
N LYS A 12 -10.67 27.58 -46.63
CA LYS A 12 -11.24 28.69 -45.86
C LYS A 12 -11.40 28.27 -44.39
N LEU A 13 -10.81 29.06 -43.48
CA LEU A 13 -11.01 29.01 -42.02
C LEU A 13 -12.45 29.36 -41.56
N SER A 14 -13.46 29.24 -42.43
CA SER A 14 -14.89 29.53 -42.15
C SER A 14 -15.79 28.29 -42.13
N ALA A 15 -15.20 27.09 -42.07
CA ALA A 15 -15.90 25.81 -42.23
C ALA A 15 -15.90 24.92 -40.97
N VAL A 16 -15.78 25.49 -39.77
CA VAL A 16 -16.04 24.73 -38.52
C VAL A 16 -17.51 24.91 -38.19
N SER A 17 -18.31 23.83 -38.23
CA SER A 17 -19.71 23.93 -37.85
C SER A 17 -19.83 24.19 -36.34
N GLU A 18 -20.86 24.92 -35.92
CA GLU A 18 -21.09 25.19 -34.49
C GLU A 18 -21.23 23.89 -33.68
N ILE A 19 -21.75 22.83 -34.31
CA ILE A 19 -21.88 21.49 -33.73
C ILE A 19 -20.51 20.85 -33.50
N ASP A 20 -19.58 20.96 -34.47
CA ASP A 20 -18.23 20.43 -34.30
C ASP A 20 -17.49 21.13 -33.16
N LEU A 21 -17.68 22.45 -33.02
CA LEU A 21 -17.11 23.22 -31.92
C LEU A 21 -17.71 22.83 -30.56
N TRP A 22 -19.00 22.49 -30.51
CA TRP A 22 -19.61 21.92 -29.32
C TRP A 22 -19.00 20.54 -29.01
N ILE A 23 -18.92 19.65 -29.98
CA ILE A 23 -18.33 18.32 -29.81
C ILE A 23 -16.87 18.40 -29.32
N ASP A 24 -16.04 19.24 -29.92
CA ASP A 24 -14.64 19.42 -29.52
C ASP A 24 -14.54 20.03 -28.10
N LYS A 25 -15.43 20.96 -27.75
CA LYS A 25 -15.52 21.50 -26.38
C LYS A 25 -15.95 20.41 -25.38
N ALA A 26 -16.90 19.55 -25.74
CA ALA A 26 -17.30 18.42 -24.90
C ALA A 26 -16.15 17.44 -24.70
N GLU A 27 -15.37 17.15 -25.73
CA GLU A 27 -14.20 16.27 -25.65
C GLU A 27 -13.18 16.79 -24.63
N ILE A 28 -12.82 18.08 -24.71
CA ILE A 28 -11.93 18.73 -23.74
C ILE A 28 -12.53 18.69 -22.31
N LEU A 29 -13.82 19.02 -22.17
CA LEU A 29 -14.47 19.00 -20.86
C LEU A 29 -14.57 17.59 -20.26
N LEU A 30 -14.70 16.56 -21.10
CA LEU A 30 -14.68 15.14 -20.71
C LEU A 30 -13.30 14.75 -20.17
N GLU A 31 -12.24 15.21 -20.82
CA GLU A 31 -10.87 15.01 -20.35
C GLU A 31 -10.59 15.71 -19.02
N LEU A 32 -11.19 16.90 -18.81
CA LEU A 32 -11.10 17.69 -17.59
C LEU A 32 -11.99 17.17 -16.44
N GLY A 33 -12.88 16.20 -16.71
CA GLY A 33 -13.75 15.58 -15.70
C GLY A 33 -15.05 16.33 -15.39
N PHE A 34 -15.48 17.26 -16.25
CA PHE A 34 -16.72 18.00 -16.09
C PHE A 34 -17.91 17.26 -16.72
N TYR A 35 -18.37 16.19 -16.06
CA TYR A 35 -19.37 15.27 -16.64
C TYR A 35 -20.75 15.89 -16.90
N GLN A 36 -21.26 16.74 -16.01
CA GLN A 36 -22.58 17.36 -16.18
C GLN A 36 -22.65 18.33 -17.39
N PRO A 37 -21.70 19.28 -17.53
CA PRO A 37 -21.61 20.10 -18.74
C PRO A 37 -21.48 19.29 -20.03
N VAL A 38 -20.65 18.24 -20.02
CA VAL A 38 -20.46 17.36 -21.18
C VAL A 38 -21.77 16.68 -21.58
N ARG A 39 -22.52 16.16 -20.61
CA ARG A 39 -23.79 15.48 -20.88
C ARG A 39 -24.80 16.39 -21.57
N LEU A 40 -24.97 17.61 -21.06
CA LEU A 40 -25.90 18.59 -21.64
C LEU A 40 -25.46 18.99 -23.04
N LEU A 41 -24.18 19.31 -23.19
CA LEU A 41 -23.63 19.81 -24.44
C LEU A 41 -23.61 18.73 -25.54
N LEU A 42 -23.31 17.48 -25.20
CA LEU A 42 -23.41 16.35 -26.13
C LEU A 42 -24.85 15.95 -26.45
N ALA A 43 -25.79 16.06 -25.52
CA ALA A 43 -27.20 15.80 -25.80
C ALA A 43 -27.79 16.83 -26.79
N GLU A 44 -27.43 18.11 -26.61
CA GLU A 44 -27.79 19.18 -27.53
C GLU A 44 -27.11 19.01 -28.89
N ALA A 45 -25.81 18.71 -28.92
CA ALA A 45 -25.06 18.46 -30.15
C ALA A 45 -25.60 17.24 -30.92
N HIS A 46 -25.93 16.14 -30.23
CA HIS A 46 -26.51 14.96 -30.85
C HIS A 46 -27.88 15.24 -31.46
N LYS A 47 -28.75 15.96 -30.74
CA LYS A 47 -30.08 16.34 -31.24
C LYS A 47 -29.97 17.23 -32.47
N ALA A 48 -29.11 18.25 -32.43
CA ALA A 48 -28.87 19.15 -33.55
C ALA A 48 -28.26 18.42 -34.76
N ALA A 49 -27.30 17.51 -34.54
CA ALA A 49 -26.69 16.71 -35.60
C ALA A 49 -27.72 15.81 -36.30
N LYS A 50 -28.63 15.20 -35.53
CA LYS A 50 -29.71 14.36 -36.05
C LYS A 50 -30.74 15.16 -36.85
N GLU A 51 -31.12 16.35 -36.36
CA GLU A 51 -32.07 17.24 -37.05
C GLU A 51 -31.50 17.81 -38.36
N LEU A 52 -30.18 18.08 -38.40
CA LEU A 52 -29.48 18.55 -39.60
C LEU A 52 -28.98 17.42 -40.51
N GLY A 53 -29.14 16.16 -40.11
CA GLY A 53 -28.71 14.99 -40.87
C GLY A 53 -27.18 14.84 -41.00
N ASN A 54 -26.39 15.47 -40.12
CA ASN A 54 -24.93 15.35 -40.13
C ASN A 54 -24.51 14.05 -39.42
N LYS A 55 -24.35 12.98 -40.22
CA LYS A 55 -23.97 11.64 -39.73
C LYS A 55 -22.62 11.61 -39.00
N GLU A 56 -21.62 12.39 -39.43
CA GLU A 56 -20.29 12.39 -38.80
C GLU A 56 -20.36 12.98 -37.38
N ALA A 57 -21.04 14.12 -37.23
CA ALA A 57 -21.27 14.75 -35.93
C ALA A 57 -22.19 13.91 -35.03
N GLU A 58 -23.21 13.26 -35.60
CA GLU A 58 -24.11 12.35 -34.88
C GLU A 58 -23.36 11.15 -34.29
N GLY A 59 -22.54 10.48 -35.12
CA GLY A 59 -21.72 9.35 -34.70
C GLY A 59 -20.68 9.74 -33.64
N ARG A 60 -20.00 10.89 -33.82
CA ARG A 60 -19.00 11.39 -32.86
C ARG A 60 -19.64 11.79 -31.52
N SER A 61 -20.84 12.36 -31.55
CA SER A 61 -21.61 12.67 -30.32
C SER A 61 -22.02 11.41 -29.55
N LEU A 62 -22.51 10.36 -30.24
CA LEU A 62 -22.87 9.09 -29.61
C LEU A 62 -21.66 8.39 -29.00
N TYR A 63 -20.52 8.38 -29.71
CA TYR A 63 -19.26 7.85 -29.19
C TYR A 63 -18.81 8.59 -27.92
N LEU A 64 -18.83 9.93 -27.90
CA LEU A 64 -18.45 10.70 -26.72
C LEU A 64 -19.42 10.52 -25.55
N LEU A 65 -20.72 10.33 -25.82
CA LEU A 65 -21.71 9.96 -24.80
C LEU A 65 -21.43 8.56 -24.23
N ALA A 66 -21.00 7.61 -25.06
CA ALA A 66 -20.55 6.30 -24.58
C ALA A 66 -19.27 6.39 -23.75
N ALA A 67 -18.30 7.20 -24.18
CA ALA A 67 -17.08 7.45 -23.41
C ALA A 67 -17.41 8.09 -22.05
N LEU A 68 -18.37 9.02 -21.99
CA LEU A 68 -18.91 9.56 -20.75
C LEU A 68 -19.56 8.47 -19.89
N ALA A 69 -20.40 7.60 -20.47
CA ALA A 69 -21.03 6.51 -19.74
C ALA A 69 -20.00 5.50 -19.18
N ASN A 70 -18.92 5.21 -19.90
CA ASN A 70 -17.79 4.44 -19.38
C ASN A 70 -17.12 5.14 -18.19
N ARG A 71 -16.92 6.46 -18.26
CA ARG A 71 -16.44 7.23 -17.11
C ARG A 71 -17.45 7.25 -15.97
N GLU A 72 -18.73 7.01 -16.18
CA GLU A 72 -19.73 6.94 -15.09
C GLU A 72 -19.94 5.51 -14.56
N LEU A 73 -19.16 4.54 -15.04
CA LEU A 73 -19.27 3.09 -14.75
C LEU A 73 -20.60 2.48 -15.22
N ASN A 74 -21.32 3.17 -16.11
CA ASN A 74 -22.56 2.69 -16.72
C ASN A 74 -22.27 1.91 -18.01
N PHE A 75 -21.52 0.81 -17.88
CA PHE A 75 -20.99 0.05 -19.01
C PHE A 75 -22.07 -0.52 -19.95
N GLY A 76 -23.25 -0.87 -19.41
CA GLY A 76 -24.37 -1.35 -20.23
C GLY A 76 -24.93 -0.27 -21.15
N GLN A 77 -25.04 0.97 -20.67
CA GLN A 77 -25.47 2.11 -21.47
C GLN A 77 -24.41 2.49 -22.50
N ALA A 78 -23.12 2.43 -22.13
CA ALA A 78 -22.02 2.65 -23.05
C ALA A 78 -22.07 1.67 -24.23
N GLN A 79 -22.25 0.37 -23.98
CA GLN A 79 -22.36 -0.65 -25.03
C GLN A 79 -23.52 -0.35 -26.00
N HIS A 80 -24.70 0.01 -25.49
CA HIS A 80 -25.85 0.35 -26.34
C HIS A 80 -25.57 1.58 -27.23
N LEU A 81 -25.04 2.66 -26.63
CA LEU A 81 -24.69 3.87 -27.38
C LEU A 81 -23.63 3.58 -28.43
N LEU A 82 -22.71 2.66 -28.15
CA LEU A 82 -21.70 2.24 -29.10
C LEU A 82 -22.32 1.42 -30.26
N GLU A 83 -23.25 0.51 -29.99
CA GLU A 83 -23.96 -0.22 -31.06
C GLU A 83 -24.74 0.71 -31.98
N GLU A 84 -25.29 1.81 -31.47
CA GLU A 84 -25.94 2.84 -32.28
C GLU A 84 -24.92 3.62 -33.12
N ALA A 85 -23.79 4.00 -32.53
CA ALA A 85 -22.73 4.71 -33.24
C ALA A 85 -22.13 3.84 -34.37
N TYR A 86 -21.98 2.52 -34.13
CA TYR A 86 -21.50 1.55 -35.12
C TYR A 86 -22.32 1.55 -36.43
N LYS A 87 -23.65 1.76 -36.33
CA LYS A 87 -24.56 1.78 -37.50
C LYS A 87 -24.35 2.99 -38.41
N ILE A 88 -23.82 4.08 -37.87
CA ILE A 88 -23.59 5.33 -38.61
C ILE A 88 -22.26 5.26 -39.37
N GLY A 89 -21.23 4.73 -38.70
CA GLY A 89 -19.86 4.64 -39.22
C GLY A 89 -19.14 5.99 -39.26
N GLY A 90 -17.82 5.95 -39.48
CA GLY A 90 -16.99 7.16 -39.50
C GLY A 90 -15.62 6.95 -40.13
N ASN A 91 -14.72 7.91 -39.88
CA ASN A 91 -13.35 7.90 -40.38
C ASN A 91 -12.46 6.87 -39.66
N GLU A 92 -11.21 6.70 -40.13
CA GLU A 92 -10.26 5.72 -39.57
C GLU A 92 -10.01 5.91 -38.05
N TYR A 93 -9.94 7.17 -37.57
CA TYR A 93 -9.75 7.50 -36.16
C TYR A 93 -11.00 7.26 -35.32
N TYR A 94 -12.17 7.49 -35.90
CA TYR A 94 -13.46 7.17 -35.30
C TYR A 94 -13.53 5.68 -34.97
N TRP A 95 -13.20 4.81 -35.92
CA TRP A 95 -13.19 3.36 -35.69
C TRP A 95 -12.20 2.93 -34.60
N TYR A 96 -11.02 3.55 -34.55
CA TYR A 96 -10.02 3.23 -33.54
C TYR A 96 -10.51 3.61 -32.13
N ASN A 97 -11.00 4.84 -31.97
CA ASN A 97 -11.56 5.34 -30.72
C ASN A 97 -12.79 4.54 -30.28
N MET A 98 -13.60 4.13 -31.24
CA MET A 98 -14.77 3.29 -31.04
C MET A 98 -14.41 1.92 -30.49
N ILE A 99 -13.44 1.24 -31.11
CA ILE A 99 -12.91 -0.06 -30.66
C ILE A 99 -12.33 0.08 -29.26
N ALA A 100 -11.52 1.12 -29.01
CA ALA A 100 -10.95 1.40 -27.70
C ALA A 100 -12.04 1.58 -26.60
N CYS A 101 -13.08 2.37 -26.89
CA CYS A 101 -14.19 2.62 -25.97
C CYS A 101 -15.05 1.36 -25.74
N MET A 102 -15.24 0.53 -26.77
CA MET A 102 -15.92 -0.77 -26.64
C MET A 102 -15.14 -1.74 -25.75
N ILE A 103 -13.81 -1.77 -25.87
CA ILE A 103 -12.93 -2.58 -25.01
C ILE A 103 -13.03 -2.09 -23.56
N GLU A 104 -12.96 -0.78 -23.32
CA GLU A 104 -13.14 -0.21 -21.98
C GLU A 104 -14.49 -0.60 -21.36
N ALA A 105 -15.58 -0.57 -22.16
CA ALA A 105 -16.91 -0.96 -21.69
C ALA A 105 -17.01 -2.47 -21.37
N THR A 106 -16.43 -3.32 -22.22
CA THR A 106 -16.46 -4.79 -22.05
C THR A 106 -15.61 -5.24 -20.87
N VAL A 107 -14.39 -4.71 -20.74
CA VAL A 107 -13.50 -4.97 -19.60
C VAL A 107 -14.10 -4.42 -18.29
N GLY A 108 -14.72 -3.24 -18.33
CA GLY A 108 -15.35 -2.62 -17.17
C GLY A 108 -16.55 -3.40 -16.62
N LYS A 109 -17.39 -3.96 -17.51
CA LYS A 109 -18.57 -4.76 -17.14
C LYS A 109 -18.23 -6.11 -16.50
N LYS A 110 -17.04 -6.66 -16.80
CA LYS A 110 -16.57 -7.99 -16.36
C LYS A 110 -17.61 -9.12 -16.46
N PRO A 111 -18.23 -9.38 -17.64
CA PRO A 111 -18.99 -10.62 -17.86
C PRO A 111 -18.10 -11.86 -17.67
N GLN A 112 -18.68 -13.05 -17.48
CA GLN A 112 -17.90 -14.28 -17.20
C GLN A 112 -16.76 -14.55 -18.21
N ASP A 113 -16.96 -14.20 -19.49
CA ASP A 113 -15.98 -14.42 -20.58
C ASP A 113 -15.48 -13.09 -21.21
N TYR A 114 -15.28 -12.06 -20.38
CA TYR A 114 -14.92 -10.73 -20.89
C TYR A 114 -13.60 -10.69 -21.66
N HIS A 115 -12.62 -11.51 -21.28
CA HIS A 115 -11.34 -11.60 -21.97
C HIS A 115 -11.50 -12.10 -23.41
N GLU A 116 -12.28 -13.15 -23.62
CA GLU A 116 -12.52 -13.70 -24.97
C GLU A 116 -13.27 -12.71 -25.85
N LEU A 117 -14.32 -12.08 -25.32
CA LEU A 117 -15.09 -11.07 -26.04
C LEU A 117 -14.22 -9.87 -26.45
N ALA A 118 -13.42 -9.34 -25.52
CA ALA A 118 -12.53 -8.21 -25.80
C ALA A 118 -11.43 -8.58 -26.80
N SER A 119 -10.82 -9.76 -26.66
CA SER A 119 -9.81 -10.26 -27.61
C SER A 119 -10.40 -10.49 -29.00
N ASN A 120 -11.64 -10.97 -29.11
CA ASN A 120 -12.32 -11.14 -30.39
C ASN A 120 -12.59 -9.81 -31.08
N PHE A 121 -13.06 -8.78 -30.34
CA PHE A 121 -13.24 -7.44 -30.90
C PHE A 121 -11.92 -6.85 -31.40
N LEU A 122 -10.83 -7.04 -30.65
CA LEU A 122 -9.50 -6.59 -31.06
C LEU A 122 -8.99 -7.31 -32.30
N LYS A 123 -9.11 -8.64 -32.36
CA LYS A 123 -8.70 -9.43 -33.54
C LYS A 123 -9.48 -9.03 -34.79
N GLN A 124 -10.79 -8.78 -34.66
CA GLN A 124 -11.61 -8.26 -35.76
C GLN A 124 -11.15 -6.87 -36.21
N GLY A 125 -10.89 -5.97 -35.25
CA GLY A 125 -10.39 -4.63 -35.56
C GLY A 125 -9.02 -4.65 -36.27
N ILE A 126 -8.09 -5.48 -35.80
CA ILE A 126 -6.77 -5.66 -36.41
C ILE A 126 -6.90 -6.17 -37.86
N ALA A 127 -7.73 -7.19 -38.10
CA ALA A 127 -7.95 -7.72 -39.45
C ALA A 127 -8.52 -6.65 -40.39
N MET A 128 -9.53 -5.88 -39.94
CA MET A 128 -10.09 -4.79 -40.73
C MET A 128 -9.03 -3.72 -41.08
N TYR A 129 -8.16 -3.35 -40.14
CA TYR A 129 -7.10 -2.38 -40.43
C TYR A 129 -6.00 -2.96 -41.34
N GLN A 130 -5.73 -4.26 -41.27
CA GLN A 130 -4.80 -4.93 -42.19
C GLN A 130 -5.35 -4.92 -43.62
N ASP A 131 -6.65 -5.15 -43.81
CA ASP A 131 -7.29 -5.06 -45.13
C ASP A 131 -7.20 -3.62 -45.68
N VAL A 132 -7.55 -2.62 -44.87
CA VAL A 132 -7.48 -1.19 -45.27
C VAL A 132 -6.04 -0.73 -45.54
N LEU A 133 -5.04 -1.33 -44.87
CA LEU A 133 -3.63 -1.06 -45.12
C LEU A 133 -3.21 -1.47 -46.53
N VAL A 134 -3.75 -2.58 -47.04
CA VAL A 134 -3.50 -3.04 -48.42
C VAL A 134 -4.18 -2.11 -49.43
N GLU A 135 -5.37 -1.62 -49.10
CA GLU A 135 -6.13 -0.72 -49.99
C GLU A 135 -5.55 0.70 -50.07
N LYS A 136 -4.95 1.23 -48.99
CA LYS A 136 -4.49 2.62 -48.89
C LYS A 136 -3.03 2.76 -48.45
N PRO A 137 -2.05 2.53 -49.34
CA PRO A 137 -0.62 2.64 -49.00
C PRO A 137 -0.18 4.06 -48.59
N ASN A 138 -0.91 5.10 -48.99
CA ASN A 138 -0.57 6.48 -48.62
C ASN A 138 -0.78 6.80 -47.13
N ARG A 139 -1.46 5.92 -46.37
CA ARG A 139 -1.72 6.09 -44.94
C ARG A 139 -1.03 5.05 -44.05
N ILE A 140 0.01 4.39 -44.57
CA ILE A 140 0.77 3.36 -43.85
C ILE A 140 1.15 3.79 -42.42
N PRO A 141 1.70 5.00 -42.15
CA PRO A 141 2.11 5.35 -40.78
C PRO A 141 0.95 5.36 -39.78
N VAL A 142 -0.22 5.89 -40.19
CA VAL A 142 -1.41 6.00 -39.33
C VAL A 142 -2.05 4.62 -39.11
N LEU A 143 -2.17 3.82 -40.18
CA LEU A 143 -2.75 2.48 -40.09
C LEU A 143 -1.83 1.51 -39.32
N LYS A 144 -0.51 1.60 -39.50
CA LYS A 144 0.47 0.84 -38.71
C LYS A 144 0.44 1.23 -37.24
N PHE A 145 0.28 2.50 -36.92
CA PHE A 145 0.05 2.94 -35.54
C PHE A 145 -1.20 2.28 -34.94
N MET A 146 -2.34 2.32 -35.64
CA MET A 146 -3.59 1.72 -35.15
C MET A 146 -3.43 0.21 -34.93
N ILE A 147 -2.83 -0.50 -35.90
CA ILE A 147 -2.56 -1.94 -35.78
C ILE A 147 -1.65 -2.24 -34.59
N ALA A 148 -0.49 -1.59 -34.49
CA ALA A 148 0.47 -1.84 -33.40
C ALA A 148 -0.12 -1.51 -32.02
N SER A 149 -0.93 -0.46 -31.93
CA SER A 149 -1.63 -0.09 -30.68
C SER A 149 -2.69 -1.12 -30.29
N LEU A 150 -3.46 -1.65 -31.25
CA LEU A 150 -4.47 -2.68 -30.99
C LEU A 150 -3.82 -4.04 -30.66
N GLU A 151 -2.72 -4.41 -31.32
CA GLU A 151 -1.91 -5.60 -31.00
C GLU A 151 -1.35 -5.51 -29.57
N ALA A 152 -0.81 -4.35 -29.19
CA ALA A 152 -0.32 -4.13 -27.82
C ALA A 152 -1.46 -4.20 -26.78
N ARG A 153 -2.66 -3.69 -27.07
CA ARG A 153 -3.83 -3.84 -26.18
C ARG A 153 -4.31 -5.29 -26.08
N LEU A 154 -4.26 -6.04 -27.18
CA LEU A 154 -4.62 -7.45 -27.23
C LEU A 154 -3.72 -8.27 -26.31
N THR A 155 -2.40 -8.08 -26.44
CA THR A 155 -1.42 -8.78 -25.59
C THR A 155 -1.62 -8.46 -24.11
N ILE A 156 -1.92 -7.21 -23.74
CA ILE A 156 -2.21 -6.85 -22.35
C ILE A 156 -3.44 -7.61 -21.82
N ILE A 157 -4.53 -7.70 -22.59
CA ILE A 157 -5.75 -8.40 -22.17
C ILE A 157 -5.52 -9.92 -22.06
N GLU A 158 -4.75 -10.50 -22.97
CA GLU A 158 -4.36 -11.92 -22.92
C GLU A 158 -3.50 -12.21 -21.68
N VAL A 159 -2.57 -11.32 -21.32
CA VAL A 159 -1.78 -11.41 -20.08
C VAL A 159 -2.66 -11.27 -18.83
N GLU A 160 -3.62 -10.36 -18.83
CA GLU A 160 -4.56 -10.22 -17.73
C GLU A 160 -5.42 -11.47 -17.54
N ALA A 161 -5.79 -12.16 -18.62
CA ALA A 161 -6.52 -13.43 -18.58
C ALA A 161 -5.68 -14.52 -17.91
N ILE A 162 -4.40 -14.62 -18.27
CA ILE A 162 -3.45 -15.57 -17.69
C ILE A 162 -3.33 -15.31 -16.17
N ASN A 163 -3.12 -14.07 -15.77
CA ASN A 163 -2.97 -13.67 -14.36
C ASN A 163 -4.25 -13.84 -13.53
N SER A 164 -5.43 -13.69 -14.14
CA SER A 164 -6.73 -13.83 -13.46
C SER A 164 -7.17 -15.28 -13.29
N SER A 165 -6.59 -16.21 -14.05
CA SER A 165 -6.93 -17.62 -13.96
C SER A 165 -6.48 -18.21 -12.61
N SER A 166 -7.42 -18.79 -11.86
CA SER A 166 -7.17 -19.42 -10.55
C SER A 166 -6.24 -20.65 -10.61
N GLY A 167 -5.80 -21.02 -11.82
CA GLY A 167 -4.93 -22.16 -12.12
C GLY A 167 -3.51 -21.78 -12.54
N PHE A 168 -3.04 -20.56 -12.29
CA PHE A 168 -1.67 -20.13 -12.67
C PHE A 168 -0.59 -21.14 -12.24
N ASN A 169 -0.75 -21.77 -11.07
CA ASN A 169 0.17 -22.79 -10.54
C ASN A 169 0.05 -24.17 -11.19
N LEU A 170 -1.05 -24.49 -11.87
CA LEU A 170 -1.27 -25.81 -12.51
C LEU A 170 -0.60 -25.89 -13.89
N ASN A 171 -0.48 -24.76 -14.61
CA ASN A 171 0.09 -24.65 -15.95
C ASN A 171 1.26 -23.64 -15.99
N LYS A 172 2.16 -23.69 -15.01
CA LYS A 172 3.23 -22.70 -14.83
C LYS A 172 4.09 -22.52 -16.09
N ASP A 173 4.52 -23.62 -16.72
CA ASP A 173 5.45 -23.55 -17.86
C ASP A 173 4.80 -22.94 -19.12
N GLN A 174 3.56 -23.36 -19.45
CA GLN A 174 2.81 -22.81 -20.58
C GLN A 174 2.48 -21.32 -20.38
N ASN A 175 2.15 -20.94 -19.14
CA ASN A 175 1.89 -19.54 -18.80
C ASN A 175 3.18 -18.70 -18.91
N MET A 176 4.33 -19.22 -18.47
CA MET A 176 5.62 -18.53 -18.61
C MET A 176 6.01 -18.35 -20.08
N GLU A 177 5.85 -19.36 -20.93
CA GLU A 177 6.08 -19.24 -22.38
C GLU A 177 5.18 -18.18 -23.03
N SER A 178 3.89 -18.17 -22.67
CA SER A 178 2.95 -17.18 -23.19
C SER A 178 3.29 -15.74 -22.76
N LEU A 179 3.78 -15.55 -21.53
CA LEU A 179 4.23 -14.25 -21.03
C LEU A 179 5.52 -13.78 -21.73
N ILE A 180 6.44 -14.69 -22.05
CA ILE A 180 7.65 -14.37 -22.83
C ILE A 180 7.25 -13.96 -24.25
N SER A 181 6.35 -14.70 -24.90
CA SER A 181 5.83 -14.34 -26.22
C SER A 181 5.13 -12.96 -26.21
N ALA A 182 4.36 -12.66 -25.16
CA ALA A 182 3.75 -11.35 -24.98
C ALA A 182 4.79 -10.23 -24.83
N CYS A 183 5.91 -10.47 -24.14
CA CYS A 183 7.03 -9.52 -24.07
C CYS A 183 7.62 -9.22 -25.46
N ASP A 184 7.80 -10.24 -26.30
CA ASP A 184 8.36 -10.07 -27.65
C ASP A 184 7.40 -9.29 -28.55
N GLN A 185 6.09 -9.60 -28.48
CA GLN A 185 5.06 -8.87 -29.22
C GLN A 185 4.97 -7.42 -28.78
N LEU A 186 4.95 -7.13 -27.47
CA LEU A 186 4.96 -5.75 -26.96
C LEU A 186 6.23 -5.00 -27.34
N HIS A 187 7.38 -5.68 -27.37
CA HIS A 187 8.62 -5.09 -27.84
C HIS A 187 8.51 -4.66 -29.30
N GLN A 188 8.02 -5.55 -30.19
CA GLN A 188 7.81 -5.24 -31.61
C GLN A 188 6.80 -4.10 -31.80
N SER A 189 5.66 -4.14 -31.11
CA SER A 189 4.66 -3.06 -31.17
C SER A 189 5.25 -1.72 -30.69
N SER A 190 6.02 -1.71 -29.59
CA SER A 190 6.67 -0.48 -29.11
C SER A 190 7.70 0.08 -30.10
N GLN A 191 8.51 -0.78 -30.72
CA GLN A 191 9.50 -0.37 -31.72
C GLN A 191 8.86 0.21 -32.97
N THR A 192 7.80 -0.43 -33.47
CA THR A 192 7.07 0.08 -34.64
C THR A 192 6.46 1.46 -34.36
N LEU A 193 5.87 1.67 -33.17
CA LEU A 193 5.34 2.96 -32.76
C LEU A 193 6.42 4.05 -32.71
N ILE A 194 7.61 3.73 -32.19
CA ILE A 194 8.76 4.66 -32.17
C ILE A 194 9.20 5.01 -33.60
N GLN A 195 9.29 4.02 -34.50
CA GLN A 195 9.67 4.24 -35.90
C GLN A 195 8.72 5.18 -36.64
N PHE A 196 7.42 5.14 -36.33
CA PHE A 196 6.41 6.01 -36.93
C PHE A 196 6.19 7.34 -36.16
N GLY A 197 6.97 7.62 -35.12
CA GLY A 197 6.94 8.89 -34.38
C GLY A 197 5.93 8.96 -33.24
N TYR A 198 5.21 7.87 -32.95
CA TYR A 198 4.22 7.78 -31.85
C TYR A 198 4.89 7.41 -30.52
N LYS A 199 5.77 8.30 -30.06
CA LYS A 199 6.63 8.06 -28.89
C LYS A 199 5.83 7.98 -27.58
N GLN A 200 4.75 8.77 -27.43
CA GLN A 200 3.99 8.83 -26.18
C GLN A 200 3.24 7.53 -25.88
N GLU A 201 2.61 6.95 -26.91
CA GLU A 201 1.89 5.67 -26.81
C GLU A 201 2.88 4.51 -26.63
N ALA A 202 4.03 4.56 -27.31
CA ALA A 202 5.10 3.58 -27.13
C ALA A 202 5.58 3.51 -25.68
N VAL A 203 5.82 4.66 -25.03
CA VAL A 203 6.19 4.71 -23.60
C VAL A 203 5.13 4.06 -22.71
N GLY A 204 3.84 4.25 -23.02
CA GLY A 204 2.75 3.60 -22.29
C GLY A 204 2.84 2.06 -22.36
N PHE A 205 3.08 1.51 -23.54
CA PHE A 205 3.24 0.06 -23.72
C PHE A 205 4.56 -0.48 -23.14
N MET A 206 5.63 0.31 -23.15
CA MET A 206 6.90 -0.05 -22.50
C MET A 206 6.71 -0.24 -20.99
N VAL A 207 5.92 0.62 -20.34
CA VAL A 207 5.59 0.47 -18.90
C VAL A 207 4.81 -0.81 -18.63
N GLU A 208 3.85 -1.18 -19.49
CA GLU A 208 3.14 -2.46 -19.34
C GLU A 208 4.08 -3.66 -19.57
N HIS A 209 4.98 -3.59 -20.56
CA HIS A 209 6.01 -4.60 -20.77
C HIS A 209 6.93 -4.76 -19.53
N VAL A 210 7.33 -3.66 -18.87
CA VAL A 210 8.07 -3.71 -17.59
C VAL A 210 7.28 -4.46 -16.51
N LYS A 211 5.96 -4.25 -16.40
CA LYS A 211 5.12 -4.98 -15.43
C LYS A 211 5.12 -6.48 -15.71
N ILE A 212 5.05 -6.88 -16.97
CA ILE A 212 5.09 -8.31 -17.36
C ILE A 212 6.45 -8.92 -16.99
N ARG A 213 7.56 -8.23 -17.28
CA ARG A 213 8.90 -8.69 -16.88
C ARG A 213 9.04 -8.81 -15.35
N ARG A 214 8.46 -7.88 -14.58
CA ARG A 214 8.39 -7.98 -13.11
C ARG A 214 7.56 -9.19 -12.65
N THR A 215 6.45 -9.52 -13.34
CA THR A 215 5.68 -10.73 -13.02
C THR A 215 6.46 -12.01 -13.33
N LEU A 216 7.15 -12.08 -14.47
CA LEU A 216 8.04 -13.19 -14.81
C LEU A 216 9.11 -13.40 -13.73
N ALA A 217 9.79 -12.32 -13.31
CA ALA A 217 10.81 -12.37 -12.26
C ALA A 217 10.28 -12.87 -10.91
N LYS A 218 8.98 -12.67 -10.59
CA LYS A 218 8.37 -13.18 -9.36
C LYS A 218 8.08 -14.69 -9.41
N TYR A 219 7.86 -15.23 -10.61
CA TYR A 219 7.53 -16.65 -10.80
C TYR A 219 8.76 -17.52 -11.11
N SER A 220 9.87 -16.92 -11.54
CA SER A 220 11.16 -17.59 -11.72
C SER A 220 11.72 -18.10 -10.39
N GLU A 221 12.09 -19.39 -10.36
CA GLU A 221 12.72 -20.02 -9.19
C GLU A 221 14.24 -19.86 -9.22
N ASP A 222 14.84 -19.90 -10.42
CA ASP A 222 16.27 -19.71 -10.62
C ASP A 222 16.67 -18.23 -10.56
N GLU A 223 17.81 -17.92 -9.95
CA GLU A 223 18.28 -16.53 -9.78
C GLU A 223 18.75 -15.90 -11.10
N GLU A 224 19.33 -16.67 -12.03
CA GLU A 224 19.82 -16.16 -13.32
C GLU A 224 18.70 -15.60 -14.24
N PRO A 225 17.61 -16.32 -14.56
CA PRO A 225 16.52 -15.76 -15.36
C PRO A 225 15.79 -14.63 -14.63
N LYS A 226 15.75 -14.66 -13.30
CA LYS A 226 15.18 -13.59 -12.48
C LYS A 226 16.00 -12.31 -12.58
N HIS A 227 17.33 -12.39 -12.47
CA HIS A 227 18.23 -11.25 -12.70
C HIS A 227 18.09 -10.74 -14.14
N SER A 228 18.09 -11.63 -15.14
CA SER A 228 17.91 -11.26 -16.55
C SER A 228 16.61 -10.47 -16.81
N HIS A 229 15.47 -10.94 -16.28
CA HIS A 229 14.19 -10.24 -16.45
C HIS A 229 14.16 -8.87 -15.75
N LEU A 230 14.80 -8.73 -14.59
CA LEU A 230 14.89 -7.45 -13.87
C LEU A 230 15.83 -6.45 -14.57
N LEU A 231 16.96 -6.93 -15.10
CA LEU A 231 17.89 -6.11 -15.89
C LEU A 231 17.22 -5.61 -17.19
N ALA A 232 16.54 -6.49 -17.92
CA ALA A 232 15.78 -6.11 -19.10
C ALA A 232 14.67 -5.08 -18.78
N ALA A 233 13.99 -5.23 -17.63
CA ALA A 233 13.01 -4.26 -17.16
C ALA A 233 13.65 -2.91 -16.82
N TYR A 234 14.82 -2.91 -16.19
CA TYR A 234 15.59 -1.71 -15.85
C TYR A 234 15.98 -0.94 -17.12
N GLU A 235 16.59 -1.60 -18.11
CA GLU A 235 16.96 -0.96 -19.38
C GLU A 235 15.77 -0.41 -20.14
N LEU A 236 14.66 -1.16 -20.18
CA LEU A 236 13.46 -0.75 -20.90
C LEU A 236 12.87 0.51 -20.29
N MET A 237 12.89 0.61 -18.96
CA MET A 237 12.40 1.77 -18.24
C MET A 237 13.31 3.00 -18.40
N GLU A 238 14.63 2.80 -18.42
CA GLU A 238 15.59 3.87 -18.72
C GLU A 238 15.36 4.42 -20.13
N LYS A 239 15.19 3.54 -21.13
CA LYS A 239 14.83 3.93 -22.51
C LYS A 239 13.52 4.72 -22.55
N ALA A 240 12.50 4.29 -21.79
CA ALA A 240 11.22 4.98 -21.72
C ALA A 240 11.35 6.39 -21.11
N ILE A 241 12.18 6.56 -20.06
CA ILE A 241 12.45 7.87 -19.45
C ILE A 241 13.13 8.79 -20.45
N ILE A 242 14.17 8.32 -21.16
CA ILE A 242 14.88 9.14 -22.15
C ILE A 242 13.92 9.63 -23.24
N ILE A 243 13.08 8.75 -23.78
CA ILE A 243 12.09 9.10 -24.80
C ILE A 243 11.11 10.17 -24.28
N GLU A 244 10.59 10.02 -23.06
CA GLU A 244 9.65 10.99 -22.49
C GLU A 244 10.34 12.31 -22.09
N GLU A 245 11.61 12.28 -21.69
CA GLU A 245 12.44 13.47 -21.46
C GLU A 245 12.71 14.23 -22.76
N ASP A 246 12.92 13.54 -23.88
CA ASP A 246 13.04 14.17 -25.20
C ASP A 246 11.76 14.91 -25.56
N ILE A 247 10.59 14.25 -25.44
CA ILE A 247 9.28 14.85 -25.68
C ILE A 247 9.06 16.06 -24.77
N PHE A 248 9.45 15.94 -23.50
CA PHE A 248 9.37 17.03 -22.55
C PHE A 248 10.24 18.22 -23.00
N ARG A 249 11.49 17.99 -23.41
CA ARG A 249 12.38 19.05 -23.91
C ARG A 249 11.83 19.70 -25.18
N ASP A 250 11.27 18.91 -26.10
CA ASP A 250 10.64 19.41 -27.33
C ASP A 250 9.47 20.34 -27.00
N VAL A 251 8.55 19.92 -26.11
CA VAL A 251 7.40 20.73 -25.68
C VAL A 251 7.86 22.00 -24.96
N MET A 252 8.89 21.89 -24.11
CA MET A 252 9.45 23.02 -23.38
C MET A 252 10.13 24.03 -24.31
N SER A 253 10.71 23.59 -25.43
CA SER A 253 11.30 24.48 -26.44
C SER A 253 10.26 25.36 -27.15
N LEU A 254 8.99 24.93 -27.16
CA LEU A 254 7.89 25.63 -27.80
C LEU A 254 7.21 26.67 -26.88
N LEU A 255 7.52 26.67 -25.58
CA LEU A 255 6.84 27.48 -24.57
C LEU A 255 7.75 28.61 -24.03
N PRO A 256 7.22 29.83 -23.85
CA PRO A 256 7.96 30.89 -23.16
C PRO A 256 8.16 30.56 -21.67
N LEU A 257 9.37 30.78 -21.15
CA LEU A 257 9.82 30.43 -19.78
C LEU A 257 8.89 30.93 -18.65
N THR A 258 8.13 32.01 -18.87
CA THR A 258 7.22 32.60 -17.89
C THR A 258 5.93 31.79 -17.67
N GLU A 259 5.43 31.10 -18.71
CA GLU A 259 4.20 30.31 -18.62
C GLU A 259 4.44 28.93 -18.00
N VAL A 260 5.65 28.39 -18.19
CA VAL A 260 6.12 27.09 -17.69
C VAL A 260 6.08 26.99 -16.16
N ALA A 261 6.38 28.08 -15.44
CA ALA A 261 6.45 28.04 -13.97
C ALA A 261 5.07 27.96 -13.29
N THR A 262 3.99 28.28 -14.02
CA THR A 262 2.65 28.42 -13.44
C THR A 262 1.67 27.32 -13.86
N LEU A 263 1.95 26.60 -14.96
CA LEU A 263 1.13 25.49 -15.44
C LEU A 263 1.78 24.13 -15.20
N SER A 264 1.01 23.18 -14.66
CA SER A 264 1.38 21.76 -14.67
C SER A 264 1.00 21.15 -16.02
N MET A 265 2.00 20.77 -16.82
CA MET A 265 1.75 20.13 -18.12
C MET A 265 1.50 18.62 -17.95
N PRO A 266 0.59 18.00 -18.74
CA PRO A 266 0.35 16.56 -18.71
C PRO A 266 1.63 15.72 -18.94
N VAL A 267 2.52 16.19 -19.82
CA VAL A 267 3.81 15.56 -20.12
C VAL A 267 4.73 15.56 -18.89
N MET A 268 4.77 16.65 -18.11
CA MET A 268 5.55 16.71 -16.86
C MET A 268 5.04 15.69 -15.83
N GLU A 269 3.71 15.53 -15.74
CA GLU A 269 3.10 14.56 -14.82
C GLU A 269 3.35 13.12 -15.26
N LYS A 270 3.23 12.83 -16.55
CA LYS A 270 3.56 11.52 -17.12
C LYS A 270 5.03 11.18 -16.87
N LEU A 271 5.96 12.11 -17.13
CA LEU A 271 7.39 11.93 -16.86
C LEU A 271 7.68 11.72 -15.37
N ALA A 272 7.06 12.51 -14.49
CA ALA A 272 7.25 12.37 -13.04
C ALA A 272 6.73 11.00 -12.52
N ASN A 273 5.58 10.54 -13.01
CA ASN A 273 5.04 9.21 -12.69
C ASN A 273 5.92 8.09 -13.25
N LEU A 274 6.50 8.27 -14.44
CA LEU A 274 7.45 7.32 -15.03
C LEU A 274 8.72 7.21 -14.16
N LYS A 275 9.26 8.33 -13.68
CA LYS A 275 10.42 8.34 -12.78
C LYS A 275 10.13 7.70 -11.43
N ILE A 276 8.93 7.89 -10.89
CA ILE A 276 8.48 7.21 -9.67
C ILE A 276 8.39 5.69 -9.88
N THR A 277 7.79 5.25 -10.98
CA THR A 277 7.65 3.81 -11.29
C THR A 277 9.01 3.15 -11.58
N PHE A 278 9.97 3.89 -12.14
CA PHE A 278 11.37 3.45 -12.23
C PHE A 278 12.01 3.31 -10.83
N ALA A 279 11.84 4.30 -9.96
CA ALA A 279 12.36 4.22 -8.60
C ALA A 279 11.77 3.03 -7.81
N GLU A 280 10.49 2.70 -8.01
CA GLU A 280 9.87 1.49 -7.43
C GLU A 280 10.54 0.20 -7.94
N LEU A 281 10.79 0.08 -9.25
CA LEU A 281 11.52 -1.06 -9.82
C LEU A 281 12.93 -1.19 -9.23
N VAL A 282 13.66 -0.09 -9.17
CA VAL A 282 15.02 -0.03 -8.62
C VAL A 282 15.04 -0.41 -7.13
N LEU A 283 14.03 -0.01 -6.37
CA LEU A 283 13.89 -0.38 -4.96
C LEU A 283 13.56 -1.87 -4.77
N ASP A 284 12.77 -2.48 -5.66
CA ASP A 284 12.54 -3.93 -5.65
C ASP A 284 13.84 -4.69 -5.92
N MET A 285 14.63 -4.24 -6.90
CA MET A 285 15.96 -4.81 -7.17
C MET A 285 16.90 -4.63 -5.97
N LEU A 286 16.93 -3.44 -5.38
CA LEU A 286 17.75 -3.15 -4.20
C LEU A 286 17.36 -4.04 -3.01
N GLN A 287 16.06 -4.25 -2.79
CA GLN A 287 15.55 -5.15 -1.76
C GLN A 287 16.06 -6.57 -1.98
N LEU A 288 16.01 -7.10 -3.21
CA LEU A 288 16.54 -8.44 -3.52
C LEU A 288 18.04 -8.53 -3.23
N VAL A 289 18.83 -7.56 -3.68
CA VAL A 289 20.28 -7.48 -3.43
C VAL A 289 20.56 -7.47 -1.93
N THR A 290 19.88 -6.63 -1.15
CA THR A 290 20.09 -6.56 0.30
C THR A 290 19.73 -7.86 1.03
N ILE A 291 18.70 -8.58 0.57
CA ILE A 291 18.32 -9.88 1.13
C ILE A 291 19.40 -10.93 0.82
N GLN A 292 19.96 -10.92 -0.39
CA GLN A 292 21.05 -11.82 -0.77
C GLN A 292 22.31 -11.53 0.03
N GLU A 293 22.77 -10.28 0.06
CA GLU A 293 23.95 -9.84 0.82
C GLU A 293 23.79 -10.16 2.32
N LYS A 294 22.57 -10.04 2.87
CA LYS A 294 22.28 -10.44 4.25
C LYS A 294 22.44 -11.95 4.48
N LYS A 295 21.91 -12.79 3.58
CA LYS A 295 22.07 -14.26 3.67
C LYS A 295 23.54 -14.65 3.61
N GLU A 296 24.30 -14.02 2.72
CA GLU A 296 25.74 -14.22 2.58
C GLU A 296 26.49 -13.80 3.86
N ALA A 297 26.20 -12.62 4.41
CA ALA A 297 26.80 -12.14 5.66
C ALA A 297 26.48 -13.07 6.86
N GLU A 298 25.25 -13.60 6.94
CA GLU A 298 24.88 -14.58 7.97
C GLU A 298 25.58 -15.93 7.77
N ALA A 299 25.77 -16.38 6.53
CA ALA A 299 26.52 -17.58 6.21
C ALA A 299 28.00 -17.42 6.58
N GLU A 300 28.63 -16.29 6.24
CA GLU A 300 30.00 -15.96 6.64
C GLU A 300 30.18 -15.96 8.16
N ARG A 301 29.21 -15.41 8.92
CA ARG A 301 29.25 -15.44 10.38
C ARG A 301 29.23 -16.86 10.96
N LYS A 302 28.59 -17.82 10.28
CA LYS A 302 28.51 -19.22 10.72
C LYS A 302 29.79 -20.01 10.40
N LYS A 303 30.65 -19.52 9.50
CA LYS A 303 31.92 -20.18 9.14
C LYS A 303 32.92 -20.08 10.30
N LYS A 304 33.61 -21.19 10.58
CA LYS A 304 34.72 -21.21 11.56
C LYS A 304 35.99 -20.63 10.93
N LEU A 305 36.87 -20.04 11.75
CA LEU A 305 38.16 -19.45 11.33
C LEU A 305 38.95 -20.35 10.36
N MET A 306 39.00 -21.66 10.61
CA MET A 306 39.70 -22.63 9.76
C MET A 306 39.05 -22.80 8.37
N GLN A 307 37.72 -22.73 8.28
CA GLN A 307 37.01 -22.77 7.00
C GLN A 307 37.26 -21.49 6.21
N THR A 308 37.26 -20.33 6.88
CA THR A 308 37.56 -19.04 6.26
C THR A 308 38.98 -19.00 5.69
N THR A 309 39.99 -19.50 6.41
CA THR A 309 41.38 -19.54 5.92
C THR A 309 41.57 -20.50 4.76
N ILE A 310 40.84 -21.62 4.74
CA ILE A 310 40.88 -22.59 3.63
C ILE A 310 40.17 -22.03 2.40
N GLU A 311 39.01 -21.41 2.57
CA GLU A 311 38.28 -20.75 1.47
C GLU A 311 39.05 -19.55 0.91
N GLU A 312 39.70 -18.73 1.75
CA GLU A 312 40.52 -17.60 1.31
C GLU A 312 41.75 -18.06 0.51
N PHE A 313 42.30 -19.24 0.85
CA PHE A 313 43.39 -19.86 0.11
C PHE A 313 42.93 -20.53 -1.20
N ILE A 314 41.70 -21.04 -1.25
CA ILE A 314 41.09 -21.70 -2.43
C ILE A 314 40.36 -20.72 -3.34
N ARG A 315 40.18 -19.45 -2.92
CA ARG A 315 39.37 -18.45 -3.64
C ARG A 315 39.91 -18.19 -5.04
N SER A 316 39.37 -18.91 -6.03
CA SER A 316 39.45 -18.51 -7.43
C SER A 316 38.65 -17.22 -7.61
N THR A 317 39.04 -16.41 -8.59
CA THR A 317 38.14 -15.37 -9.09
C THR A 317 36.83 -16.05 -9.49
N PRO A 318 35.68 -15.63 -8.96
CA PRO A 318 34.40 -16.20 -9.36
C PRO A 318 34.24 -16.06 -10.88
N ASP A 319 33.97 -17.17 -11.56
CA ASP A 319 33.63 -17.19 -12.98
C ASP A 319 32.18 -16.70 -13.10
N TYR A 320 32.00 -15.40 -13.29
CA TYR A 320 30.67 -14.82 -13.46
C TYR A 320 30.15 -15.07 -14.87
N THR A 321 28.85 -15.37 -14.99
CA THR A 321 28.15 -15.23 -16.27
C THR A 321 28.04 -13.75 -16.64
N PRO A 322 27.90 -13.39 -17.93
CA PRO A 322 27.77 -11.97 -18.33
C PRO A 322 26.59 -11.27 -17.66
N ILE A 323 25.50 -12.01 -17.39
CA ILE A 323 24.30 -11.50 -16.69
C ILE A 323 24.62 -11.20 -15.22
N GLU A 324 25.40 -12.05 -14.55
CA GLU A 324 25.83 -11.81 -13.18
C GLU A 324 26.83 -10.65 -13.07
N GLU A 325 27.74 -10.49 -14.03
CA GLU A 325 28.62 -9.32 -14.08
C GLU A 325 27.81 -8.02 -14.19
N GLU A 326 26.86 -7.99 -15.12
CA GLU A 326 25.96 -6.85 -15.31
C GLU A 326 25.13 -6.58 -14.04
N TRP A 327 24.56 -7.62 -13.43
CA TRP A 327 23.82 -7.52 -12.18
C TRP A 327 24.66 -6.92 -11.06
N VAL A 328 25.90 -7.37 -10.88
CA VAL A 328 26.82 -6.85 -9.85
C VAL A 328 27.18 -5.40 -10.09
N THR A 329 27.39 -4.98 -11.34
CA THR A 329 27.70 -3.58 -11.67
C THR A 329 26.52 -2.67 -11.38
N ILE A 330 25.33 -3.01 -11.86
CA ILE A 330 24.11 -2.22 -11.66
C ILE A 330 23.74 -2.18 -10.17
N SER A 331 23.87 -3.31 -9.46
CA SER A 331 23.59 -3.41 -8.02
C SER A 331 24.34 -2.40 -7.18
N LYS A 332 25.56 -1.98 -7.57
CA LYS A 332 26.34 -0.95 -6.86
C LYS A 332 25.75 0.45 -7.00
N VAL A 333 25.05 0.74 -8.09
CA VAL A 333 24.58 2.09 -8.46
C VAL A 333 23.06 2.27 -8.22
N LEU A 334 22.30 1.18 -8.03
CA LEU A 334 20.83 1.21 -7.83
C LEU A 334 20.36 2.31 -6.86
N GLY A 335 20.94 2.40 -5.67
CA GLY A 335 20.52 3.41 -4.68
C GLY A 335 20.73 4.85 -5.13
N GLN A 336 21.84 5.14 -5.83
CA GLN A 336 22.12 6.47 -6.36
C GLN A 336 21.16 6.82 -7.50
N ASN A 337 20.90 5.86 -8.40
CA ASN A 337 19.97 6.05 -9.52
C ASN A 337 18.54 6.29 -9.03
N ALA A 338 18.08 5.54 -8.01
CA ALA A 338 16.78 5.78 -7.39
C ALA A 338 16.69 7.20 -6.83
N LEU A 339 17.66 7.63 -6.02
CA LEU A 339 17.66 8.96 -5.40
C LEU A 339 17.70 10.08 -6.45
N LEU A 340 18.51 9.93 -7.51
CA LEU A 340 18.60 10.91 -8.60
C LEU A 340 17.25 11.08 -9.32
N GLN A 341 16.60 9.97 -9.67
CA GLN A 341 15.30 10.02 -10.35
C GLN A 341 14.20 10.59 -9.44
N LEU A 342 14.20 10.23 -8.15
CA LEU A 342 13.26 10.78 -7.17
C LEU A 342 13.44 12.28 -6.96
N LEU A 343 14.68 12.77 -6.85
CA LEU A 343 14.98 14.20 -6.77
C LEU A 343 14.48 14.93 -8.02
N SER A 344 14.78 14.41 -9.21
CA SER A 344 14.31 15.03 -10.46
C SER A 344 12.76 15.04 -10.58
N SER A 345 12.08 13.98 -10.12
CA SER A 345 10.61 13.93 -10.11
C SER A 345 9.99 15.01 -9.20
N SER A 346 10.65 15.32 -8.07
CA SER A 346 10.19 16.33 -7.12
C SER A 346 10.30 17.76 -7.68
N LEU A 347 11.26 17.99 -8.59
CA LEU A 347 11.50 19.27 -9.25
C LEU A 347 10.55 19.52 -10.43
N LEU A 348 10.14 18.46 -11.14
CA LEU A 348 9.27 18.56 -12.33
C LEU A 348 7.85 19.06 -12.03
N LYS A 349 7.35 18.87 -10.80
CA LYS A 349 5.99 19.30 -10.41
C LYS A 349 5.96 19.89 -9.01
N SER A 350 6.21 21.20 -8.90
CA SER A 350 6.06 21.97 -7.65
C SER A 350 4.63 21.92 -7.07
N GLY A 351 3.61 21.64 -7.90
CA GLY A 351 2.19 21.72 -7.53
C GLY A 351 1.43 20.40 -7.24
N SER A 352 1.94 19.21 -7.57
CA SER A 352 1.27 17.95 -7.18
C SER A 352 1.69 17.52 -5.80
N SER A 353 0.71 17.44 -4.92
CA SER A 353 0.92 16.86 -3.61
C SER A 353 1.24 15.36 -3.68
N GLU A 354 0.55 14.60 -4.54
CA GLU A 354 0.69 13.14 -4.61
C GLU A 354 2.09 12.69 -5.01
N ILE A 355 2.62 13.19 -6.12
CA ILE A 355 3.98 12.87 -6.61
C ILE A 355 5.02 13.22 -5.55
N LYS A 356 4.85 14.35 -4.87
CA LYS A 356 5.74 14.78 -3.79
C LYS A 356 5.68 13.84 -2.57
N THR A 357 4.48 13.42 -2.13
CA THR A 357 4.35 12.40 -1.06
C THR A 357 5.03 11.09 -1.43
N LYS A 358 4.77 10.58 -2.64
CA LYS A 358 5.35 9.34 -3.14
C LYS A 358 6.87 9.45 -3.23
N SER A 359 7.39 10.57 -3.74
CA SER A 359 8.84 10.80 -3.83
C SER A 359 9.54 10.80 -2.47
N PHE A 360 9.00 11.51 -1.47
CA PHE A 360 9.53 11.47 -0.10
C PHE A 360 9.46 10.06 0.51
N PHE A 361 8.33 9.37 0.36
CA PHE A 361 8.18 8.00 0.85
C PHE A 361 9.25 7.06 0.25
N LEU A 362 9.38 7.05 -1.08
CA LEU A 362 10.36 6.20 -1.78
C LEU A 362 11.80 6.59 -1.45
N THR A 363 12.07 7.87 -1.21
CA THR A 363 13.38 8.35 -0.76
C THR A 363 13.71 7.79 0.62
N GLY A 364 12.79 7.88 1.57
CA GLY A 364 12.94 7.28 2.90
C GLY A 364 13.14 5.77 2.86
N LYS A 365 12.35 5.06 2.02
CA LYS A 365 12.51 3.62 1.78
C LYS A 365 13.89 3.29 1.18
N CYS A 366 14.38 4.08 0.22
CA CYS A 366 15.71 3.92 -0.38
C CYS A 366 16.83 4.04 0.67
N LEU A 367 16.78 5.11 1.48
CA LEU A 367 17.77 5.36 2.53
C LEU A 367 17.77 4.24 3.58
N ARG A 368 16.60 3.70 3.93
CA ARG A 368 16.51 2.53 4.82
C ARG A 368 17.19 1.31 4.20
N TRP A 369 16.92 0.98 2.94
CA TRP A 369 17.57 -0.16 2.29
C TRP A 369 19.09 0.03 2.15
N LEU A 370 19.56 1.24 1.87
CA LEU A 370 20.99 1.56 1.89
C LEU A 370 21.60 1.36 3.29
N ALA A 371 20.90 1.72 4.36
CA ALA A 371 21.34 1.45 5.72
C ALA A 371 21.44 -0.04 6.03
N VAL A 372 20.44 -0.83 5.60
CA VAL A 372 20.44 -2.30 5.74
C VAL A 372 21.62 -2.92 4.98
N ARG A 373 21.93 -2.39 3.79
CA ARG A 373 23.03 -2.86 2.96
C ARG A 373 24.40 -2.65 3.60
N LEU A 374 24.59 -1.50 4.24
CA LEU A 374 25.85 -1.14 4.90
C LEU A 374 26.10 -1.91 6.20
N ASP A 375 25.03 -2.27 6.93
CA ASP A 375 25.13 -3.07 8.16
C ASP A 375 24.01 -4.13 8.22
N PRO A 376 24.13 -5.23 7.44
CA PRO A 376 23.10 -6.26 7.36
C PRO A 376 22.94 -7.07 8.66
N ILE A 377 24.00 -7.11 9.48
CA ILE A 377 24.06 -7.92 10.70
C ILE A 377 23.40 -7.18 11.87
N HIS A 378 23.72 -5.90 12.07
CA HIS A 378 23.15 -5.15 13.18
C HIS A 378 21.66 -4.84 12.97
N PHE A 379 21.21 -4.66 11.72
CA PHE A 379 19.80 -4.43 11.41
C PHE A 379 18.91 -5.64 11.80
N GLY A 380 19.45 -6.87 11.74
CA GLY A 380 18.78 -8.06 12.29
C GLY A 380 18.60 -7.99 13.81
N ASN A 381 19.57 -7.40 14.51
CA ASN A 381 19.57 -7.28 15.98
C ASN A 381 18.62 -6.20 16.50
N ILE A 382 18.10 -5.30 15.66
CA ILE A 382 17.05 -4.31 16.02
C ILE A 382 15.76 -5.02 16.48
N TRP A 383 15.59 -6.29 16.11
CA TRP A 383 14.42 -7.11 16.44
C TRP A 383 14.72 -8.22 17.45
N VAL A 384 15.95 -8.30 17.97
CA VAL A 384 16.35 -9.33 18.95
C VAL A 384 16.43 -8.68 20.32
N GLN A 385 15.63 -9.20 21.25
CA GLN A 385 15.58 -8.72 22.63
C GLN A 385 16.84 -9.16 23.38
N HIS A 386 17.92 -8.39 23.23
CA HIS A 386 19.06 -8.54 24.11
C HIS A 386 18.70 -7.90 25.46
N MET A 387 18.70 -8.70 26.53
CA MET A 387 18.74 -8.16 27.88
C MET A 387 19.85 -7.12 27.93
N LYS A 388 19.50 -5.90 28.34
CA LYS A 388 20.49 -4.87 28.70
C LYS A 388 21.35 -5.50 29.79
N VAL A 389 22.51 -6.03 29.44
CA VAL A 389 23.60 -6.18 30.39
C VAL A 389 24.01 -4.73 30.65
N ASP A 390 23.56 -4.21 31.79
CA ASP A 390 24.09 -2.97 32.35
C ASP A 390 25.61 -3.12 32.41
N VAL A 391 26.31 -2.60 31.38
CA VAL A 391 27.71 -2.26 31.50
C VAL A 391 27.72 -1.06 32.44
N LYS A 392 27.69 -1.34 33.75
CA LYS A 392 28.09 -0.36 34.74
C LYS A 392 29.49 0.10 34.36
N ASP A 393 29.59 1.35 33.95
CA ASP A 393 30.82 2.12 33.91
C ASP A 393 31.51 2.01 35.27
N ASN A 394 32.39 1.01 35.45
CA ASN A 394 33.44 1.07 36.45
C ASN A 394 34.59 1.89 35.85
N ARG A 395 34.34 3.18 35.63
CA ARG A 395 35.37 4.20 35.50
C ARG A 395 35.40 4.99 36.80
N GLY A 396 36.11 4.44 37.78
CA GLY A 396 36.32 5.07 39.06
C GLY A 396 37.53 4.48 39.76
N HIS A 397 38.58 5.30 39.84
CA HIS A 397 39.81 5.13 40.63
C HIS A 397 40.87 4.17 40.08
N LEU A 398 41.89 4.74 39.44
CA LEU A 398 43.25 4.76 39.98
C LEU A 398 44.14 5.63 39.07
N SER A 399 44.31 6.89 39.47
CA SER A 399 45.38 7.77 39.01
C SER A 399 46.41 7.91 40.13
N HIS A 400 47.70 7.82 39.76
CA HIS A 400 48.94 8.03 40.54
C HIS A 400 49.40 6.80 41.35
N HIS A 401 50.66 6.35 41.36
CA HIS A 401 51.95 6.96 41.04
C HIS A 401 52.89 5.96 40.33
N ILE A 402 53.84 6.51 39.57
CA ILE A 402 55.03 5.85 39.02
C ILE A 402 56.03 5.63 40.19
N ASP A 403 56.59 4.43 40.33
CA ASP A 403 58.05 4.19 40.36
C ASP A 403 58.39 2.70 40.52
N GLU A 404 59.36 2.31 39.71
CA GLU A 404 60.29 1.17 39.66
C GLU A 404 60.27 0.15 40.81
N GLU A 405 60.13 -1.14 40.47
CA GLU A 405 61.15 -2.20 40.66
C GLU A 405 60.55 -3.62 40.59
N ASN A 406 61.20 -4.43 39.74
CA ASN A 406 61.45 -5.88 39.83
C ASN A 406 60.34 -6.95 39.80
N GLU A 407 60.45 -7.71 38.72
CA GLU A 407 60.64 -9.18 38.64
C GLU A 407 59.48 -10.12 39.02
N GLU A 408 59.09 -10.86 37.97
CA GLU A 408 58.83 -12.29 37.95
C GLU A 408 57.67 -12.83 38.79
N ALA A 409 56.53 -13.00 38.12
CA ALA A 409 55.72 -14.20 38.29
C ALA A 409 55.00 -14.52 36.97
N GLU A 410 55.63 -15.37 36.15
CA GLU A 410 54.93 -16.11 35.10
C GLU A 410 53.94 -17.08 35.76
N GLU A 411 52.64 -16.83 35.60
CA GLU A 411 51.64 -17.90 35.62
C GLU A 411 50.99 -18.01 34.24
N LYS A 412 51.37 -19.09 33.57
CA LYS A 412 50.99 -19.51 32.23
C LYS A 412 49.48 -19.70 32.10
N TYR A 413 48.87 -18.90 31.24
CA TYR A 413 47.81 -19.37 30.35
C TYR A 413 48.40 -19.45 28.95
N ASP A 414 48.32 -20.63 28.32
CA ASP A 414 48.71 -20.89 26.93
C ASP A 414 47.85 -20.06 25.98
N ASP A 415 48.24 -18.80 25.75
CA ASP A 415 47.77 -18.02 24.60
C ASP A 415 48.62 -18.41 23.39
N LEU A 416 48.00 -19.07 22.40
CA LEU A 416 48.56 -19.13 21.05
C LEU A 416 48.87 -17.69 20.59
N PRO A 417 50.08 -17.39 20.09
CA PRO A 417 50.38 -16.06 19.59
C PRO A 417 49.63 -15.86 18.27
N VAL A 418 48.47 -15.20 18.33
CA VAL A 418 47.87 -14.60 17.14
C VAL A 418 48.92 -13.64 16.59
N SER A 419 49.44 -13.93 15.39
CA SER A 419 50.47 -13.12 14.75
C SER A 419 50.08 -11.64 14.80
N THR A 420 51.00 -10.74 15.13
CA THR A 420 50.77 -9.29 15.19
C THR A 420 50.09 -8.75 13.92
N GLN A 421 50.31 -9.39 12.78
CA GLN A 421 49.65 -9.10 11.51
C GLN A 421 48.16 -9.49 11.48
N GLN A 422 47.76 -10.60 12.11
CA GLN A 422 46.36 -11.01 12.23
C GLN A 422 45.59 -10.08 13.19
N LEU A 423 46.22 -9.69 14.31
CA LEU A 423 45.65 -8.67 15.22
C LEU A 423 45.48 -7.32 14.52
N ALA A 424 46.47 -6.88 13.73
CA ALA A 424 46.37 -5.65 12.95
C ALA A 424 45.24 -5.71 11.90
N LYS A 425 45.07 -6.85 11.22
CA LYS A 425 43.95 -7.09 10.29
C LYS A 425 42.60 -7.07 11.01
N CYS A 426 42.49 -7.70 12.19
CA CYS A 426 41.28 -7.66 13.01
C CYS A 426 40.94 -6.23 13.48
N VAL A 427 41.94 -5.45 13.89
CA VAL A 427 41.75 -4.04 14.29
C VAL A 427 41.32 -3.17 13.11
N ALA A 428 41.91 -3.36 11.93
CA ALA A 428 41.50 -2.66 10.71
C ALA A 428 40.05 -3.00 10.32
N LYS A 429 39.70 -4.29 10.31
CA LYS A 429 38.32 -4.75 10.04
C LYS A 429 37.32 -4.23 11.08
N ALA A 430 37.70 -4.19 12.35
CA ALA A 430 36.86 -3.61 13.40
C ALA A 430 36.67 -2.10 13.24
N LYS A 431 37.68 -1.35 12.79
CA LYS A 431 37.55 0.09 12.47
C LYS A 431 36.62 0.31 11.28
N GLN A 432 36.75 -0.51 10.23
CA GLN A 432 35.87 -0.45 9.06
C GLN A 432 34.40 -0.72 9.44
N LEU A 433 34.13 -1.79 10.18
CA LEU A 433 32.77 -2.11 10.64
C LEU A 433 32.17 -1.01 11.54
N LYS A 434 33.01 -0.36 12.38
CA LYS A 434 32.56 0.80 13.18
C LYS A 434 32.16 1.99 12.30
N TYR A 435 32.93 2.26 11.25
CA TYR A 435 32.62 3.32 10.29
C TYR A 435 31.33 3.01 9.52
N GLU A 436 31.21 1.81 8.95
CA GLU A 436 30.01 1.34 8.23
C GLU A 436 28.76 1.41 9.10
N ARG A 437 28.88 1.01 10.38
CA ARG A 437 27.79 1.13 11.35
C ARG A 437 27.38 2.58 11.61
N SER A 438 28.35 3.49 11.77
CA SER A 438 28.05 4.91 11.97
C SER A 438 27.33 5.53 10.76
N LEU A 439 27.72 5.11 9.55
CA LEU A 439 27.10 5.53 8.30
C LEU A 439 25.68 4.94 8.16
N SER A 440 25.49 3.66 8.51
CA SER A 440 24.17 3.02 8.53
C SER A 440 23.21 3.75 9.48
N GLN A 441 23.66 4.10 10.68
CA GLN A 441 22.87 4.89 11.64
C GLN A 441 22.51 6.29 11.10
N MET A 442 23.43 6.94 10.39
CA MET A 442 23.15 8.22 9.74
C MET A 442 22.07 8.07 8.66
N TYR A 443 22.14 7.04 7.83
CA TYR A 443 21.11 6.77 6.83
C TYR A 443 19.75 6.44 7.47
N LEU A 444 19.71 5.72 8.59
CA LEU A 444 18.46 5.46 9.32
C LEU A 444 17.86 6.74 9.91
N ALA A 445 18.68 7.62 10.47
CA ALA A 445 18.22 8.91 10.97
C ALA A 445 17.61 9.74 9.83
N GLN A 446 18.31 9.87 8.70
CA GLN A 446 17.80 10.56 7.51
C GLN A 446 16.54 9.90 6.96
N ALA A 447 16.48 8.57 6.90
CA ALA A 447 15.29 7.84 6.48
C ALA A 447 14.09 8.19 7.38
N SER A 448 14.27 8.19 8.70
CA SER A 448 13.21 8.52 9.66
C SER A 448 12.70 9.96 9.50
N GLU A 449 13.59 10.92 9.27
CA GLU A 449 13.22 12.33 9.04
C GLU A 449 12.39 12.49 7.77
N VAL A 450 12.86 11.92 6.65
CA VAL A 450 12.17 12.01 5.35
C VAL A 450 10.83 11.28 5.38
N LEU A 451 10.75 10.12 6.05
CA LEU A 451 9.50 9.38 6.22
C LEU A 451 8.48 10.14 7.07
N ILE A 452 8.90 10.81 8.15
CA ILE A 452 8.01 11.68 8.94
C ILE A 452 7.51 12.86 8.10
N GLN A 453 8.38 13.48 7.30
CA GLN A 453 7.97 14.53 6.37
C GLN A 453 6.94 14.01 5.35
N SER A 454 7.13 12.78 4.85
CA SER A 454 6.17 12.12 3.96
C SER A 454 4.82 11.89 4.65
N ILE A 455 4.81 11.39 5.89
CA ILE A 455 3.59 11.18 6.68
C ILE A 455 2.85 12.50 6.90
N ASN A 456 3.55 13.54 7.34
CA ASN A 456 2.94 14.85 7.59
C ASN A 456 2.37 15.47 6.31
N TRP A 457 3.11 15.38 5.19
CA TRP A 457 2.63 15.86 3.90
C TRP A 457 1.42 15.05 3.41
N ALA A 458 1.44 13.73 3.57
CA ALA A 458 0.33 12.85 3.20
C ALA A 458 -0.91 13.06 4.08
N GLN A 459 -0.74 13.37 5.38
CA GLN A 459 -1.84 13.73 6.29
C GLN A 459 -2.53 15.02 5.87
N LEU A 460 -1.76 16.08 5.52
CA LEU A 460 -2.31 17.35 5.03
C LEU A 460 -3.22 17.17 3.81
N HIS A 461 -2.88 16.21 2.95
CA HIS A 461 -3.60 15.95 1.69
C HIS A 461 -4.47 14.69 1.71
N LYS A 462 -4.58 14.01 2.85
CA LYS A 462 -5.43 12.83 3.10
C LYS A 462 -5.09 11.62 2.21
N TYR A 463 -3.83 11.42 1.88
CA TYR A 463 -3.33 10.26 1.13
C TYR A 463 -3.10 9.06 2.05
N THR A 464 -4.16 8.31 2.34
CA THR A 464 -4.19 7.24 3.35
C THR A 464 -3.24 6.07 3.06
N GLU A 465 -3.07 5.69 1.80
CA GLU A 465 -2.22 4.55 1.40
C GLU A 465 -0.74 4.85 1.62
N GLN A 466 -0.31 6.06 1.26
CA GLN A 466 1.05 6.56 1.45
C GLN A 466 1.38 6.67 2.94
N ILE A 467 0.43 7.14 3.78
CA ILE A 467 0.61 7.15 5.24
C ILE A 467 0.81 5.72 5.75
N ALA A 468 -0.01 4.76 5.30
CA ALA A 468 0.12 3.37 5.69
C ALA A 468 1.52 2.82 5.35
N ALA A 469 1.94 2.98 4.10
CA ALA A 469 3.22 2.49 3.63
C ALA A 469 4.40 3.12 4.39
N ALA A 470 4.42 4.45 4.52
CA ALA A 470 5.45 5.17 5.26
C ALA A 470 5.50 4.79 6.74
N SER A 471 4.34 4.57 7.37
CA SER A 471 4.28 4.16 8.79
C SER A 471 4.87 2.78 9.02
N LEU A 472 4.71 1.83 8.08
CA LEU A 472 5.33 0.51 8.19
C LEU A 472 6.85 0.60 8.04
N GLU A 473 7.34 1.44 7.12
CA GLU A 473 8.78 1.69 6.98
C GLU A 473 9.36 2.35 8.25
N MET A 474 8.60 3.24 8.91
CA MET A 474 9.00 3.80 10.21
C MET A 474 9.10 2.74 11.31
N VAL A 475 8.20 1.75 11.32
CA VAL A 475 8.27 0.60 12.24
C VAL A 475 9.56 -0.18 12.03
N GLU A 476 9.97 -0.39 10.78
CA GLU A 476 11.23 -1.04 10.44
C GLU A 476 12.47 -0.20 10.81
N CYS A 477 12.38 1.14 10.80
CA CYS A 477 13.46 2.01 11.27
C CYS A 477 13.64 1.97 12.80
N PHE A 478 12.54 1.92 13.56
CA PHE A 478 12.60 1.93 15.04
C PHE A 478 12.75 0.56 15.67
N GLY A 479 11.97 -0.44 15.22
CA GLY A 479 11.90 -1.78 15.81
C GLY A 479 11.90 -1.77 17.35
N GLN A 480 12.79 -2.54 17.98
CA GLN A 480 12.91 -2.58 19.45
C GLN A 480 13.78 -1.45 20.04
N PHE A 481 14.41 -0.59 19.22
CA PHE A 481 15.18 0.55 19.72
C PHE A 481 14.25 1.57 20.39
N ASP A 482 13.10 1.85 19.77
CA ASP A 482 12.01 2.63 20.35
C ASP A 482 10.66 1.89 20.14
N PRO A 483 10.31 0.96 21.04
CA PRO A 483 9.12 0.13 20.88
C PRO A 483 7.83 0.95 21.04
N VAL A 484 7.89 2.11 21.72
CA VAL A 484 6.72 2.98 21.92
C VAL A 484 6.38 3.66 20.62
N SER A 485 7.34 4.32 19.97
CA SER A 485 7.11 4.93 18.65
C SER A 485 6.74 3.87 17.62
N ALA A 486 7.46 2.74 17.57
CA ALA A 486 7.16 1.65 16.65
C ALA A 486 5.73 1.11 16.84
N GLY A 487 5.28 0.93 18.09
CA GLY A 487 3.92 0.50 18.38
C GLY A 487 2.85 1.50 17.92
N HIS A 488 3.07 2.80 18.11
CA HIS A 488 2.16 3.84 17.61
C HIS A 488 2.11 3.91 16.08
N TYR A 489 3.25 3.82 15.38
CA TYR A 489 3.29 3.78 13.92
C TYR A 489 2.67 2.50 13.35
N LEU A 490 2.78 1.36 14.05
CA LEU A 490 2.06 0.14 13.67
C LEU A 490 0.54 0.31 13.82
N ALA A 491 0.08 0.97 14.89
CA ALA A 491 -1.33 1.30 15.06
C ALA A 491 -1.85 2.25 13.98
N LEU A 492 -1.02 3.23 13.58
CA LEU A 492 -1.32 4.15 12.48
C LEU A 492 -1.44 3.39 11.16
N HIS A 493 -0.45 2.55 10.83
CA HIS A 493 -0.48 1.69 9.65
C HIS A 493 -1.78 0.88 9.57
N GLN A 494 -2.13 0.17 10.65
CA GLN A 494 -3.33 -0.64 10.70
C GLN A 494 -4.60 0.20 10.54
N SER A 495 -4.65 1.38 11.16
CA SER A 495 -5.79 2.30 11.04
C SER A 495 -5.96 2.80 9.60
N CYS A 496 -4.87 3.11 8.90
CA CYS A 496 -4.89 3.45 7.48
C CYS A 496 -5.37 2.27 6.61
N ARG A 497 -4.90 1.06 6.88
CA ARG A 497 -5.31 -0.15 6.13
C ARG A 497 -6.79 -0.46 6.32
N ALA A 498 -7.29 -0.37 7.55
CA ALA A 498 -8.71 -0.52 7.86
C ALA A 498 -9.55 0.56 7.17
N SER A 499 -9.07 1.81 7.15
CA SER A 499 -9.71 2.92 6.42
C SER A 499 -9.82 2.64 4.91
N VAL A 500 -8.73 2.24 4.25
CA VAL A 500 -8.73 1.90 2.82
C VAL A 500 -9.64 0.71 2.52
N MET A 501 -9.62 -0.34 3.36
CA MET A 501 -10.50 -1.49 3.21
C MET A 501 -11.98 -1.09 3.30
N LEU A 502 -12.35 -0.32 4.32
CA LEU A 502 -13.74 0.12 4.52
C LEU A 502 -14.18 1.10 3.43
N LYS A 503 -13.27 1.94 2.93
CA LYS A 503 -13.50 2.75 1.73
C LYS A 503 -13.81 1.85 0.53
N ASN A 504 -13.04 0.80 0.28
CA ASN A 504 -13.29 -0.14 -0.82
C ASN A 504 -14.64 -0.88 -0.66
N VAL A 505 -15.02 -1.25 0.57
CA VAL A 505 -16.34 -1.83 0.85
C VAL A 505 -17.44 -0.81 0.54
N LEU A 506 -17.28 0.45 0.95
CA LEU A 506 -18.23 1.51 0.66
C LEU A 506 -18.42 1.71 -0.85
N MET A 507 -17.32 1.64 -1.62
CA MET A 507 -17.36 1.72 -3.08
C MET A 507 -18.10 0.54 -3.70
N LYS A 508 -17.82 -0.69 -3.25
CA LYS A 508 -18.49 -1.91 -3.75
C LYS A 508 -19.99 -1.93 -3.44
N VAL A 509 -20.40 -1.38 -2.30
CA VAL A 509 -21.83 -1.25 -1.97
C VAL A 509 -22.46 -0.09 -2.76
N GLY A 510 -21.68 0.94 -3.08
CA GLY A 510 -22.06 2.15 -3.82
C GLY A 510 -21.91 2.06 -5.35
N CYS A 511 -21.98 0.88 -5.97
CA CYS A 511 -21.83 0.78 -7.43
C CYS A 511 -22.90 1.56 -8.23
N ASN A 512 -24.11 1.71 -7.67
CA ASN A 512 -25.21 2.40 -8.34
C ASN A 512 -25.19 3.92 -8.05
N THR A 513 -24.48 4.67 -8.91
CA THR A 513 -24.37 6.14 -8.87
C THR A 513 -25.73 6.85 -8.93
N SER A 514 -26.74 6.26 -9.56
CA SER A 514 -28.09 6.81 -9.67
C SER A 514 -28.91 6.72 -8.37
N SER A 515 -28.55 5.82 -7.45
CA SER A 515 -29.35 5.51 -6.26
C SER A 515 -28.95 6.28 -5.01
N SER A 516 -27.71 6.78 -4.94
CA SER A 516 -27.17 7.42 -3.74
C SER A 516 -26.22 8.56 -4.09
N GLN A 517 -26.42 9.71 -3.45
CA GLN A 517 -25.52 10.85 -3.57
C GLN A 517 -24.13 10.54 -3.03
N LEU A 518 -24.02 9.70 -1.98
CA LEU A 518 -22.74 9.25 -1.45
C LEU A 518 -21.98 8.45 -2.51
N ALA A 519 -22.62 7.46 -3.14
CA ALA A 519 -22.05 6.66 -4.21
C ALA A 519 -21.54 7.51 -5.39
N ALA A 520 -22.33 8.49 -5.82
CA ALA A 520 -21.93 9.40 -6.88
C ALA A 520 -20.70 10.24 -6.50
N LEU A 521 -20.68 10.80 -5.29
CA LEU A 521 -19.56 11.63 -4.80
C LEU A 521 -18.30 10.81 -4.55
N THR A 522 -18.41 9.58 -4.03
CA THR A 522 -17.25 8.71 -3.80
C THR A 522 -16.65 8.23 -5.11
N ASN A 523 -17.48 7.92 -6.11
CA ASN A 523 -17.00 7.55 -7.46
C ASN A 523 -16.32 8.75 -8.15
N LEU A 524 -16.88 9.95 -8.02
CA LEU A 524 -16.25 11.18 -8.51
C LEU A 524 -14.90 11.43 -7.81
N GLN A 525 -14.84 11.24 -6.49
CA GLN A 525 -13.60 11.39 -5.72
C GLN A 525 -12.50 10.45 -6.22
N GLN A 526 -12.82 9.17 -6.46
CA GLN A 526 -11.84 8.19 -6.94
C GLN A 526 -11.28 8.59 -8.31
N GLN A 527 -12.14 8.97 -9.25
CA GLN A 527 -11.70 9.32 -10.61
C GLN A 527 -10.87 10.59 -10.67
N LEU A 528 -11.25 11.59 -9.87
CA LEU A 528 -10.45 12.82 -9.76
C LEU A 528 -9.10 12.54 -9.11
N SER A 529 -9.03 11.58 -8.17
CA SER A 529 -7.78 11.12 -7.58
C SER A 529 -6.90 10.38 -8.59
N GLU A 530 -7.46 9.45 -9.37
CA GLU A 530 -6.72 8.66 -10.38
C GLU A 530 -6.18 9.53 -11.52
N ARG A 531 -6.88 10.63 -11.87
CA ARG A 531 -6.45 11.51 -12.95
C ARG A 531 -5.54 12.66 -12.52
N GLY A 532 -5.41 12.94 -11.21
CA GLY A 532 -4.59 14.05 -10.71
C GLY A 532 -5.05 15.46 -11.17
N LYS A 533 -6.21 15.57 -11.80
CA LYS A 533 -6.72 16.79 -12.43
C LYS A 533 -7.74 17.48 -11.52
N ASN A 534 -7.55 18.79 -11.32
CA ASN A 534 -8.42 19.72 -10.57
C ASN A 534 -8.47 19.53 -9.04
N ASN A 535 -7.37 19.91 -8.36
CA ASN A 535 -7.28 19.99 -6.89
C ASN A 535 -8.46 20.71 -6.22
N ILE A 536 -9.03 21.72 -6.88
CA ILE A 536 -10.15 22.51 -6.32
C ILE A 536 -11.43 21.68 -6.27
N LEU A 537 -11.79 20.99 -7.36
CA LEU A 537 -12.99 20.16 -7.40
C LEU A 537 -12.86 18.99 -6.41
N LEU A 538 -11.69 18.35 -6.35
CA LEU A 538 -11.41 17.28 -5.40
C LEU A 538 -11.55 17.76 -3.94
N LYS A 539 -11.05 18.95 -3.60
CA LYS A 539 -11.23 19.56 -2.27
C LYS A 539 -12.71 19.75 -1.94
N THR A 540 -13.48 20.35 -2.85
CA THR A 540 -14.92 20.57 -2.65
C THR A 540 -15.68 19.25 -2.47
N VAL A 541 -15.33 18.20 -3.21
CA VAL A 541 -15.93 16.87 -3.06
C VAL A 541 -15.58 16.28 -1.70
N ASN A 542 -14.33 16.35 -1.26
CA ASN A 542 -13.90 15.87 0.05
C ASN A 542 -14.60 16.63 1.20
N GLU A 543 -14.74 17.94 1.10
CA GLU A 543 -15.47 18.76 2.08
C GLU A 543 -16.95 18.37 2.17
N ARG A 544 -17.61 18.12 1.03
CA ARG A 544 -19.00 17.63 1.02
C ARG A 544 -19.12 16.23 1.60
N LEU A 545 -18.18 15.34 1.29
CA LEU A 545 -18.16 13.99 1.86
C LEU A 545 -18.01 14.02 3.38
N GLU A 546 -17.13 14.89 3.89
CA GLU A 546 -16.88 15.06 5.33
C GLU A 546 -18.04 15.74 6.05
N THR A 547 -18.67 16.76 5.47
CA THR A 547 -19.75 17.50 6.16
C THR A 547 -21.07 16.73 6.16
N CYS A 548 -21.38 16.00 5.09
CA CYS A 548 -22.69 15.40 4.92
C CYS A 548 -22.78 13.93 5.37
N PHE A 549 -21.66 13.20 5.49
CA PHE A 549 -21.70 11.76 5.70
C PHE A 549 -20.81 11.28 6.86
N GLN A 550 -21.44 10.84 7.95
CA GLN A 550 -20.76 10.29 9.12
C GLN A 550 -19.92 9.03 8.80
N ALA A 551 -20.37 8.21 7.83
CA ALA A 551 -19.61 7.04 7.39
C ALA A 551 -18.24 7.43 6.82
N TRP A 552 -18.15 8.56 6.11
CA TRP A 552 -16.91 9.08 5.55
C TRP A 552 -16.01 9.70 6.63
N GLN A 553 -16.60 10.46 7.57
CA GLN A 553 -15.89 11.00 8.73
C GLN A 553 -15.21 9.89 9.56
N ASN A 554 -15.92 8.78 9.78
CA ASN A 554 -15.37 7.66 10.56
C ASN A 554 -14.20 6.93 9.87
N ILE A 555 -14.11 7.02 8.54
CA ILE A 555 -13.03 6.42 7.75
C ILE A 555 -11.80 7.34 7.72
N ALA A 556 -11.97 8.65 7.88
CA ALA A 556 -10.86 9.59 7.89
C ALA A 556 -9.92 9.36 9.08
N ILE A 557 -8.61 9.42 8.83
CA ILE A 557 -7.59 9.27 9.86
C ILE A 557 -7.46 10.59 10.62
N HIS A 558 -7.43 10.52 11.95
CA HIS A 558 -7.22 11.69 12.78
C HIS A 558 -5.79 12.26 12.61
N PRO A 559 -5.59 13.58 12.44
CA PRO A 559 -4.25 14.17 12.29
C PRO A 559 -3.33 13.89 13.48
N GLN A 560 -3.88 13.78 14.68
CA GLN A 560 -3.15 13.44 15.91
C GLN A 560 -3.32 11.96 16.27
N HIS A 561 -3.26 11.06 15.29
CA HIS A 561 -3.46 9.62 15.53
C HIS A 561 -2.48 9.05 16.58
N LEU A 562 -1.23 9.52 16.58
CA LEU A 562 -0.19 9.05 17.50
C LEU A 562 -0.50 9.36 18.98
N SER A 563 -1.36 10.33 19.27
CA SER A 563 -1.76 10.65 20.64
C SER A 563 -3.04 9.95 21.10
N LEU A 564 -3.76 9.24 20.22
CA LEU A 564 -5.05 8.61 20.57
C LEU A 564 -4.90 7.60 21.72
N PHE A 565 -3.76 6.90 21.79
CA PHE A 565 -3.51 5.97 22.89
C PHE A 565 -3.53 6.66 24.25
N ASN A 566 -3.07 7.93 24.33
CA ASN A 566 -2.98 8.70 25.57
C ASN A 566 -4.33 9.04 26.19
N GLU A 567 -5.43 8.93 25.45
CA GLU A 567 -6.78 9.24 25.92
C GLU A 567 -7.51 8.05 26.56
N PHE A 568 -7.05 6.81 26.32
CA PHE A 568 -7.67 5.62 26.92
C PHE A 568 -7.34 5.44 28.41
N PRO A 569 -8.18 4.79 29.23
CA PRO A 569 -7.85 4.56 30.63
C PRO A 569 -6.76 3.49 30.81
N SER A 570 -6.06 3.49 31.95
CA SER A 570 -4.87 2.65 32.22
C SER A 570 -5.17 1.17 32.44
N ASN A 571 -6.44 0.77 32.43
CA ASN A 571 -6.90 -0.61 32.52
C ASN A 571 -7.04 -1.29 31.13
N PHE A 572 -6.81 -0.55 30.04
CA PHE A 572 -6.86 -1.07 28.67
C PHE A 572 -5.47 -1.51 28.20
N ASN A 573 -5.36 -2.80 27.87
CA ASN A 573 -4.18 -3.39 27.25
C ASN A 573 -4.51 -3.68 25.79
N ILE A 574 -3.82 -3.02 24.86
CA ILE A 574 -4.10 -3.14 23.43
C ILE A 574 -3.06 -4.03 22.77
N ILE A 575 -3.51 -5.08 22.08
CA ILE A 575 -2.68 -5.99 21.31
C ILE A 575 -2.97 -5.77 19.83
N ILE A 576 -1.95 -5.39 19.07
CA ILE A 576 -2.01 -5.16 17.63
C ILE A 576 -1.33 -6.32 16.92
N LEU A 577 -2.01 -6.94 15.95
CA LEU A 577 -1.47 -8.00 15.10
C LEU A 577 -1.63 -7.61 13.63
N GLN A 578 -0.53 -7.55 12.89
CA GLN A 578 -0.51 -7.07 11.51
C GLN A 578 0.44 -7.88 10.63
N HIS A 579 -0.06 -8.45 9.54
CA HIS A 579 0.79 -9.09 8.52
C HIS A 579 1.43 -8.06 7.57
N SER A 580 2.58 -8.44 7.00
CA SER A 580 3.12 -7.81 5.80
C SER A 580 2.23 -8.07 4.57
N GLU A 581 2.41 -7.29 3.50
CA GLU A 581 1.64 -7.45 2.26
C GLU A 581 1.79 -8.86 1.66
N ASP A 582 3.01 -9.42 1.71
CA ASP A 582 3.32 -10.77 1.22
C ASP A 582 2.94 -11.89 2.22
N ARG A 583 2.46 -11.54 3.42
CA ARG A 583 2.09 -12.46 4.52
C ARG A 583 3.22 -13.30 5.08
N THR A 584 4.46 -12.96 4.74
CA THR A 584 5.68 -13.63 5.20
C THR A 584 6.13 -13.17 6.58
N LEU A 585 5.68 -12.01 7.02
CA LEU A 585 6.02 -11.42 8.30
C LEU A 585 4.75 -11.09 9.08
N LEU A 586 4.79 -11.36 10.39
CA LEU A 586 3.76 -10.95 11.34
C LEU A 586 4.38 -9.99 12.36
N TYR A 587 3.82 -8.78 12.44
CA TYR A 587 4.13 -7.78 13.44
C TYR A 587 3.14 -7.88 14.59
N GLY A 588 3.67 -7.89 15.81
CA GLY A 588 2.88 -7.80 17.03
C GLY A 588 3.31 -6.58 17.84
N ALA A 589 2.36 -5.79 18.33
CA ALA A 589 2.64 -4.78 19.35
C ALA A 589 1.71 -4.95 20.56
N LEU A 590 2.27 -4.78 21.75
CA LEU A 590 1.55 -4.72 23.03
C LEU A 590 1.74 -3.31 23.58
N LEU A 591 0.63 -2.55 23.72
CA LEU A 591 0.61 -1.19 24.24
C LEU A 591 -0.09 -1.15 25.60
N GLU A 592 0.63 -0.73 26.63
CA GLU A 592 0.18 -0.69 28.02
C GLU A 592 0.50 0.67 28.65
N LYS A 593 -0.42 1.20 29.46
CA LYS A 593 -0.13 2.38 30.29
C LYS A 593 0.39 1.94 31.66
N PRO A 594 1.46 2.58 32.17
CA PRO A 594 1.96 2.27 33.50
C PRO A 594 0.88 2.58 34.53
N LYS A 595 0.54 1.60 35.37
CA LYS A 595 -0.34 1.80 36.52
C LYS A 595 0.40 2.69 37.52
N SER A 596 -0.16 3.84 37.88
CA SER A 596 0.44 4.71 38.91
C SER A 596 0.43 3.96 40.25
N ALA A 597 1.57 3.42 40.65
CA ALA A 597 1.79 3.00 42.01
C ALA A 597 1.64 4.24 42.89
N GLY A 598 0.70 4.20 43.84
CA GLY A 598 0.44 5.30 44.76
C GLY A 598 1.67 5.59 45.64
N GLN A 599 2.57 6.43 45.17
CA GLN A 599 3.48 7.20 46.00
C GLN A 599 3.45 8.65 45.55
N LYS A 600 2.85 9.49 46.40
CA LYS A 600 3.00 10.94 46.35
C LYS A 600 4.49 11.26 46.52
N VAL A 601 5.21 11.46 45.42
CA VAL A 601 6.45 12.23 45.43
C VAL A 601 6.12 13.63 44.94
N ARG A 602 6.50 14.60 45.78
CA ARG A 602 6.24 16.03 45.62
C ARG A 602 6.83 16.56 44.30
N SER A 603 6.02 17.38 43.65
CA SER A 603 6.34 18.39 42.63
C SER A 603 7.83 18.65 42.31
N SER A 604 8.25 18.21 41.13
CA SER A 604 9.17 18.94 40.25
C SER A 604 8.91 18.52 38.80
N GLN A 605 8.39 19.47 38.03
CA GLN A 605 8.31 19.56 36.56
C GLN A 605 8.43 18.27 35.71
N GLY A 606 7.30 17.93 35.07
CA GLY A 606 7.26 17.45 33.69
C GLY A 606 7.93 16.11 33.38
N ASN A 607 7.37 15.00 33.86
CA ASN A 607 7.56 13.70 33.20
C ASN A 607 6.20 13.07 32.94
N GLN A 608 5.82 13.03 31.66
CA GLN A 608 4.68 12.27 31.17
C GLN A 608 4.84 10.80 31.59
N SER A 609 3.74 10.18 32.02
CA SER A 609 3.67 8.74 32.30
C SER A 609 4.17 7.95 31.09
N GLN A 610 5.34 7.31 31.18
CA GLN A 610 5.95 6.59 30.05
C GLN A 610 5.12 5.34 29.73
N THR A 611 4.40 5.36 28.60
CA THR A 611 3.75 4.20 27.99
C THR A 611 4.74 3.03 27.87
N GLN A 612 4.35 1.85 28.32
CA GLN A 612 5.13 0.62 28.11
C GLN A 612 4.64 -0.02 26.81
N ALA A 613 5.57 -0.24 25.88
CA ALA A 613 5.28 -0.91 24.63
C ALA A 613 6.29 -2.03 24.38
N LYS A 614 5.81 -3.14 23.83
CA LYS A 614 6.65 -4.20 23.28
C LYS A 614 6.28 -4.41 21.83
N ILE A 615 7.29 -4.52 20.96
CA ILE A 615 7.09 -4.81 19.55
C ILE A 615 7.90 -6.02 19.12
N VAL A 616 7.27 -6.87 18.32
CA VAL A 616 7.78 -8.16 17.89
C VAL A 616 7.57 -8.28 16.38
N ARG A 617 8.56 -8.87 15.71
CA ARG A 617 8.48 -9.27 14.31
C ARG A 617 8.87 -10.73 14.18
N ALA A 618 8.03 -11.54 13.57
CA ALA A 618 8.32 -12.94 13.29
C ALA A 618 8.09 -13.30 11.83
N SER A 619 8.91 -14.20 11.29
CA SER A 619 8.67 -14.84 9.99
C SER A 619 7.59 -15.90 10.13
N VAL A 620 6.62 -15.90 9.22
CA VAL A 620 5.49 -16.82 9.24
C VAL A 620 5.19 -17.33 7.83
N ASP A 621 4.74 -18.58 7.73
CA ASP A 621 4.44 -19.22 6.45
C ASP A 621 3.05 -18.80 5.91
N PRO A 622 2.96 -18.17 4.73
CA PRO A 622 1.69 -17.79 4.10
C PRO A 622 0.79 -18.99 3.78
N THR A 623 1.39 -20.15 3.46
CA THR A 623 0.64 -21.33 3.04
C THR A 623 -0.15 -21.92 4.19
N LEU A 624 0.48 -22.07 5.36
CA LEU A 624 -0.16 -22.52 6.61
C LEU A 624 -1.35 -21.62 6.97
N PHE A 625 -1.18 -20.30 6.87
CA PHE A 625 -2.27 -19.35 7.10
C PHE A 625 -3.45 -19.58 6.15
N SER A 626 -3.17 -19.72 4.85
CA SER A 626 -4.21 -19.94 3.83
C SER A 626 -4.98 -21.25 4.06
N HIS A 627 -4.28 -22.30 4.49
CA HIS A 627 -4.90 -23.57 4.88
C HIS A 627 -5.80 -23.40 6.10
N LEU A 628 -5.36 -22.63 7.09
CA LEU A 628 -6.12 -22.36 8.30
C LEU A 628 -7.41 -21.58 8.01
N VAL A 629 -7.34 -20.53 7.19
CA VAL A 629 -8.52 -19.75 6.75
C VAL A 629 -9.49 -20.63 5.95
N LYS A 630 -9.00 -21.45 5.00
CA LYS A 630 -9.84 -22.40 4.25
C LYS A 630 -10.52 -23.41 5.18
N ARG A 631 -9.79 -23.94 6.15
CA ARG A 631 -10.32 -24.89 7.14
C ARG A 631 -11.40 -24.24 8.00
N PHE A 632 -11.20 -22.98 8.41
CA PHE A 632 -12.21 -22.25 9.17
C PHE A 632 -13.45 -21.91 8.34
N HIS A 633 -13.30 -21.53 7.07
CA HIS A 633 -14.43 -21.35 6.16
C HIS A 633 -15.24 -22.63 5.97
N LYS A 634 -14.57 -23.77 5.76
CA LYS A 634 -15.23 -25.08 5.69
C LYS A 634 -15.96 -25.41 7.00
N HIS A 635 -15.38 -25.05 8.14
CA HIS A 635 -16.04 -25.20 9.43
C HIS A 635 -17.29 -24.30 9.56
N LYS A 636 -17.24 -23.02 9.17
CA LYS A 636 -18.42 -22.12 9.12
C LYS A 636 -19.53 -22.67 8.22
N GLN A 637 -19.18 -23.17 7.03
CA GLN A 637 -20.14 -23.81 6.12
C GLN A 637 -20.78 -25.04 6.75
N ASN A 638 -19.98 -25.92 7.37
CA ASN A 638 -20.50 -27.11 8.06
C ASN A 638 -21.40 -26.72 9.26
N LEU A 639 -21.07 -25.66 9.99
CA LEU A 639 -21.90 -25.11 11.06
C LEU A 639 -23.24 -24.58 10.52
N ALA A 640 -23.22 -23.82 9.42
CA ALA A 640 -24.44 -23.33 8.79
C ALA A 640 -25.35 -24.48 8.33
N HIS A 641 -24.78 -25.51 7.67
CA HIS A 641 -25.50 -26.72 7.32
C HIS A 641 -26.06 -27.47 8.54
N TYR A 642 -25.30 -27.52 9.63
CA TYR A 642 -25.75 -28.12 10.88
C TYR A 642 -26.96 -27.36 11.48
N PHE A 643 -26.93 -26.03 11.54
CA PHE A 643 -28.06 -25.24 12.04
C PHE A 643 -29.32 -25.40 11.18
N VAL A 644 -29.18 -25.45 9.85
CA VAL A 644 -30.31 -25.73 8.94
C VAL A 644 -30.89 -27.13 9.19
N LYS A 645 -30.02 -28.14 9.39
CA LYS A 645 -30.45 -29.53 9.65
C LYS A 645 -31.09 -29.71 11.03
N CYS A 646 -30.61 -29.00 12.05
CA CYS A 646 -31.22 -28.99 13.39
C CYS A 646 -32.61 -28.36 13.38
N ASN A 647 -32.83 -27.32 12.57
CA ASN A 647 -34.15 -26.73 12.39
C ASN A 647 -35.12 -27.66 11.65
N ALA A 648 -34.62 -28.57 10.81
CA ALA A 648 -35.42 -29.48 9.98
C ALA A 648 -35.72 -30.84 10.64
N THR A 649 -34.90 -31.32 11.59
CA THR A 649 -35.03 -32.68 12.16
C THR A 649 -34.99 -32.67 13.69
N LYS A 650 -36.00 -33.28 14.35
CA LYS A 650 -36.10 -33.42 15.82
C LYS A 650 -35.41 -34.69 16.38
N ALA A 651 -34.40 -35.23 15.70
CA ALA A 651 -33.74 -36.48 16.11
C ALA A 651 -32.48 -36.18 16.95
N SER A 652 -32.53 -36.48 18.25
CA SER A 652 -31.54 -36.04 19.26
C SER A 652 -30.12 -36.63 19.08
N GLU A 653 -29.99 -37.90 18.69
CA GLU A 653 -28.71 -38.62 18.77
C GLU A 653 -27.74 -38.28 17.63
N THR A 654 -28.23 -38.10 16.41
CA THR A 654 -27.39 -37.69 15.26
C THR A 654 -26.97 -36.22 15.36
N ILE A 655 -27.72 -35.40 16.08
CA ILE A 655 -27.40 -33.98 16.32
C ILE A 655 -26.24 -33.85 17.31
N GLU A 656 -26.19 -34.70 18.33
CA GLU A 656 -25.18 -34.66 19.39
C GLU A 656 -23.81 -35.16 18.93
N ALA A 657 -23.76 -36.25 18.14
CA ALA A 657 -22.53 -36.75 17.52
C ALA A 657 -21.95 -35.76 16.48
N ASN A 658 -22.81 -35.05 15.75
CA ASN A 658 -22.35 -34.01 14.82
C ASN A 658 -21.85 -32.76 15.56
N LYS A 659 -22.48 -32.40 16.70
CA LYS A 659 -22.01 -31.32 17.57
C LYS A 659 -20.62 -31.59 18.13
N SER A 660 -20.38 -32.79 18.67
CA SER A 660 -19.07 -33.17 19.21
C SER A 660 -17.97 -33.17 18.14
N ARG A 661 -18.27 -33.65 16.93
CA ARG A 661 -17.35 -33.58 15.78
C ARG A 661 -17.03 -32.15 15.37
N LEU A 662 -18.02 -31.25 15.37
CA LEU A 662 -17.81 -29.83 15.08
C LEU A 662 -16.96 -29.17 16.16
N LEU A 663 -17.21 -29.45 17.44
CA LEU A 663 -16.40 -28.93 18.55
C LEU A 663 -14.95 -29.43 18.50
N ALA A 664 -14.72 -30.71 18.17
CA ALA A 664 -13.37 -31.25 18.00
C ALA A 664 -12.64 -30.63 16.77
N ASN A 665 -13.37 -30.39 15.68
CA ASN A 665 -12.82 -29.67 14.54
C ASN A 665 -12.44 -28.22 14.91
N PHE A 666 -13.27 -27.56 15.72
CA PHE A 666 -13.01 -26.20 16.20
C PHE A 666 -11.81 -26.15 17.15
N SER A 667 -11.68 -27.10 18.09
CA SER A 667 -10.52 -27.15 18.98
C SER A 667 -9.22 -27.34 18.22
N ASN A 668 -9.21 -28.21 17.21
CA ASN A 668 -8.04 -28.42 16.35
C ASN A 668 -7.70 -27.15 15.54
N ILE A 669 -8.70 -26.42 15.03
CA ILE A 669 -8.46 -25.12 14.38
C ILE A 669 -7.85 -24.11 15.37
N SER A 670 -8.34 -24.07 16.62
CA SER A 670 -7.79 -23.19 17.67
C SER A 670 -6.34 -23.55 18.01
N GLU A 671 -6.00 -24.84 18.06
CA GLU A 671 -4.62 -25.30 18.30
C GLU A 671 -3.69 -24.92 17.14
N SER A 672 -4.11 -25.12 15.89
CA SER A 672 -3.33 -24.68 14.72
C SER A 672 -3.16 -23.15 14.68
N LEU A 673 -4.16 -22.39 15.15
CA LEU A 673 -4.09 -20.93 15.23
C LEU A 673 -3.10 -20.47 16.31
N GLU A 674 -3.10 -21.13 17.47
CA GLU A 674 -2.11 -20.87 18.52
C GLU A 674 -0.69 -21.19 18.05
N GLU A 675 -0.50 -22.31 17.37
CA GLU A 675 0.79 -22.70 16.80
C GLU A 675 1.30 -21.66 15.79
N TYR A 676 0.40 -21.15 14.94
CA TYR A 676 0.71 -20.11 13.96
C TYR A 676 1.14 -18.78 14.62
N LEU A 677 0.43 -18.35 15.68
CA LEU A 677 0.71 -17.08 16.38
C LEU A 677 1.82 -17.20 17.44
N LYS A 678 2.22 -18.43 17.81
CA LYS A 678 3.23 -18.71 18.82
C LYS A 678 4.52 -17.90 18.66
N PRO A 679 5.10 -17.73 17.46
CA PRO A 679 6.35 -16.98 17.30
C PRO A 679 6.28 -15.52 17.79
N VAL A 680 5.10 -14.90 17.73
CA VAL A 680 4.86 -13.54 18.19
C VAL A 680 4.41 -13.53 19.65
N LEU A 681 3.42 -14.37 19.99
CA LEU A 681 2.82 -14.39 21.31
C LEU A 681 3.78 -14.86 22.41
N SER A 682 4.72 -15.75 22.10
CA SER A 682 5.70 -16.24 23.09
C SER A 682 6.70 -15.19 23.55
N GLN A 683 6.83 -14.08 22.81
CA GLN A 683 7.75 -12.98 23.13
C GLN A 683 7.09 -11.90 24.02
N PHE A 684 5.78 -12.00 24.26
CA PHE A 684 5.08 -11.11 25.17
C PHE A 684 5.02 -11.71 26.58
N ASP A 685 5.46 -10.93 27.57
CA ASP A 685 5.31 -11.31 28.98
C ASP A 685 3.90 -11.00 29.47
N PHE A 686 2.96 -11.91 29.23
CA PHE A 686 1.60 -11.83 29.77
C PHE A 686 1.52 -12.13 31.28
N SER A 687 2.66 -12.15 31.98
CA SER A 687 2.78 -12.31 33.43
C SER A 687 2.58 -10.99 34.19
N ILE A 688 2.58 -9.86 33.47
CA ILE A 688 2.34 -8.51 34.02
C ILE A 688 0.89 -8.37 34.53
N PHE A 689 -0.02 -9.18 33.98
CA PHE A 689 -1.42 -9.27 34.36
C PHE A 689 -1.67 -9.82 35.78
N GLY A 690 -0.62 -10.31 36.44
CA GLY A 690 -0.71 -11.05 37.71
C GLY A 690 0.29 -10.64 38.78
N GLN A 691 0.50 -9.35 39.07
CA GLN A 691 1.08 -8.98 40.36
C GLN A 691 0.00 -8.87 41.46
N PRO A 692 -0.16 -9.87 42.34
CA PRO A 692 -0.99 -9.72 43.52
C PRO A 692 -0.34 -8.70 44.46
N ILE A 693 -1.14 -7.73 44.89
CA ILE A 693 -0.79 -6.83 46.00
C ILE A 693 -0.73 -7.70 47.26
N TYR A 694 0.46 -8.20 47.62
CA TYR A 694 0.66 -8.82 48.92
C TYR A 694 0.52 -7.75 50.01
N LYS A 695 -0.68 -7.64 50.58
CA LYS A 695 -0.85 -7.05 51.91
C LYS A 695 -0.25 -8.02 52.92
N THR A 696 0.83 -7.59 53.56
CA THR A 696 1.39 -8.26 54.73
C THR A 696 0.40 -8.18 55.89
N ASP A 697 -0.34 -9.26 56.10
CA ASP A 697 -1.23 -9.40 57.25
C ASP A 697 -0.41 -9.59 58.54
N LYS A 698 -0.59 -8.64 59.47
CA LYS A 698 -0.17 -8.77 60.87
C LYS A 698 -1.12 -9.72 61.62
N THR A 699 -0.55 -10.79 62.16
CA THR A 699 -0.85 -11.40 63.47
C THR A 699 -2.28 -11.32 64.06
N LYS A 700 -2.98 -12.46 63.93
CA LYS A 700 -3.83 -13.19 64.90
C LYS A 700 -4.43 -12.50 66.17
N ARG A 701 -5.75 -12.78 66.32
CA ARG A 701 -6.58 -13.17 67.50
C ARG A 701 -7.40 -12.09 68.25
N SER A 702 -8.75 -12.18 68.17
CA SER A 702 -9.66 -12.88 69.12
C SER A 702 -11.14 -12.66 68.72
N LYS A 703 -11.90 -13.71 68.34
CA LYS A 703 -13.00 -14.40 69.07
C LYS A 703 -14.10 -13.52 69.73
N ASN A 704 -15.32 -13.48 69.16
CA ASN A 704 -16.52 -14.19 69.68
C ASN A 704 -17.85 -13.95 68.90
N LYS A 705 -18.51 -15.07 68.55
CA LYS A 705 -19.96 -15.44 68.54
C LYS A 705 -21.04 -14.57 67.83
N ASN A 706 -21.51 -15.07 66.67
CA ASN A 706 -22.86 -15.55 66.27
C ASN A 706 -24.17 -14.90 66.81
N PRO A 707 -25.33 -15.06 66.13
CA PRO A 707 -25.74 -14.52 64.81
C PRO A 707 -27.17 -13.88 64.89
N GLU A 708 -27.68 -13.18 63.88
CA GLU A 708 -29.10 -13.22 63.47
C GLU A 708 -29.45 -12.31 62.27
N MET A 709 -30.39 -12.81 61.47
CA MET A 709 -30.96 -12.28 60.23
C MET A 709 -31.62 -10.91 60.36
N LYS A 710 -31.58 -10.09 59.29
CA LYS A 710 -32.79 -9.60 58.59
C LYS A 710 -32.50 -8.75 57.34
N SER A 711 -33.12 -9.19 56.23
CA SER A 711 -33.79 -8.45 55.14
C SER A 711 -33.15 -7.22 54.47
N ALA A 712 -32.85 -7.41 53.19
CA ALA A 712 -33.20 -6.60 52.01
C ALA A 712 -33.45 -5.08 52.16
N SER A 713 -32.66 -4.30 51.43
CA SER A 713 -33.13 -3.12 50.68
C SER A 713 -32.11 -2.76 49.60
N GLU A 714 -32.54 -2.82 48.35
CA GLU A 714 -31.91 -2.15 47.21
C GLU A 714 -31.75 -0.65 47.48
N LYS A 715 -30.58 -0.08 47.13
CA LYS A 715 -30.40 1.20 46.42
C LYS A 715 -28.92 1.63 46.39
N SER A 716 -28.59 2.32 45.30
CA SER A 716 -27.36 3.05 44.96
C SER A 716 -26.08 2.23 44.71
N LEU A 717 -25.91 1.76 43.48
CA LEU A 717 -24.60 1.61 42.86
C LEU A 717 -24.10 3.00 42.43
N GLN A 718 -23.38 3.66 43.33
CA GLN A 718 -22.40 4.69 42.99
C GLN A 718 -21.15 4.43 43.82
N ASP A 719 -20.04 4.33 43.10
CA ASP A 719 -18.66 4.51 43.54
C ASP A 719 -18.01 3.50 44.50
N ASN A 720 -17.33 2.53 43.89
CA ASN A 720 -16.04 2.03 44.36
C ASN A 720 -15.23 1.48 43.15
N PRO A 721 -14.20 2.19 42.63
CA PRO A 721 -13.24 1.60 41.69
C PRO A 721 -12.14 0.90 42.50
N ALA A 722 -12.46 -0.24 43.08
CA ALA A 722 -11.51 -1.02 43.88
C ALA A 722 -11.61 -2.52 43.61
N SER A 723 -11.63 -2.89 42.32
CA SER A 723 -11.03 -4.13 41.81
C SER A 723 -10.62 -3.87 40.37
N GLY A 724 -9.35 -3.54 40.14
CA GLY A 724 -8.83 -3.19 38.81
C GLY A 724 -8.81 -4.39 37.89
N GLY A 725 -9.94 -4.69 37.24
CA GLY A 725 -10.03 -5.67 36.18
C GLY A 725 -9.24 -5.22 34.95
N GLU A 726 -8.52 -6.15 34.33
CA GLU A 726 -7.79 -5.88 33.10
C GLU A 726 -8.66 -6.16 31.88
N TYR A 727 -8.65 -5.23 30.93
CA TYR A 727 -9.41 -5.30 29.69
C TYR A 727 -8.44 -5.46 28.53
N ILE A 728 -8.59 -6.54 27.76
CA ILE A 728 -7.76 -6.77 26.58
C ILE A 728 -8.54 -6.39 25.33
N ILE A 729 -7.93 -5.57 24.49
CA ILE A 729 -8.47 -5.15 23.19
C ILE A 729 -7.57 -5.69 22.09
N LEU A 730 -8.09 -6.61 21.29
CA LEU A 730 -7.42 -7.16 20.13
C LEU A 730 -7.71 -6.30 18.90
N LEU A 731 -6.66 -5.82 18.26
CA LEU A 731 -6.70 -5.15 16.97
C LEU A 731 -5.96 -6.01 15.93
N PRO A 732 -6.64 -6.99 15.31
CA PRO A 732 -6.08 -7.80 14.24
C PRO A 732 -6.25 -7.13 12.87
N ASP A 733 -5.39 -7.49 11.93
CA ASP A 733 -5.54 -7.10 10.54
C ASP A 733 -6.74 -7.75 9.84
N ASN A 734 -7.00 -7.32 8.59
CA ASN A 734 -8.11 -7.81 7.78
C ASN A 734 -8.17 -9.35 7.69
N LEU A 735 -7.01 -10.00 7.57
CA LEU A 735 -6.94 -11.44 7.39
C LEU A 735 -7.24 -12.19 8.70
N LEU A 736 -6.68 -11.70 9.82
CA LEU A 736 -6.88 -12.27 11.15
C LEU A 736 -8.28 -11.96 11.71
N LEU A 737 -8.94 -10.89 11.27
CA LEU A 737 -10.33 -10.58 11.63
C LEU A 737 -11.30 -11.71 11.26
N GLU A 738 -10.98 -12.52 10.24
CA GLU A 738 -11.82 -13.64 9.83
C GLU A 738 -11.80 -14.81 10.81
N LEU A 739 -10.76 -14.90 11.66
CA LEU A 739 -10.46 -16.03 12.55
C LEU A 739 -10.91 -15.77 14.01
N PRO A 740 -11.16 -16.84 14.80
CA PRO A 740 -11.65 -16.70 16.17
C PRO A 740 -10.47 -16.49 17.14
N LEU A 741 -9.95 -15.27 17.22
CA LEU A 741 -8.78 -14.95 18.07
C LEU A 741 -9.11 -14.95 19.57
N GLU A 742 -10.39 -14.89 19.92
CA GLU A 742 -10.86 -14.89 21.31
C GLU A 742 -10.69 -16.27 21.98
N THR A 743 -10.42 -17.33 21.20
CA THR A 743 -10.25 -18.70 21.72
C THR A 743 -8.86 -18.99 22.25
N LEU A 744 -7.91 -18.07 22.09
CA LEU A 744 -6.51 -18.28 22.45
C LEU A 744 -6.38 -18.49 23.96
N ARG A 745 -5.65 -19.55 24.36
CA ARG A 745 -5.47 -19.96 25.76
C ARG A 745 -4.93 -18.87 26.67
N PHE A 746 -4.07 -17.98 26.16
CA PHE A 746 -3.52 -16.88 26.96
C PHE A 746 -4.58 -15.85 27.39
N LEU A 747 -5.70 -15.77 26.66
CA LEU A 747 -6.83 -14.88 26.95
C LEU A 747 -7.82 -15.48 27.95
N GLN A 748 -7.75 -16.79 28.20
CA GLN A 748 -8.65 -17.52 29.11
C GLN A 748 -8.16 -17.53 30.57
N LYS A 749 -7.16 -16.68 30.90
CA LYS A 749 -6.63 -16.55 32.26
C LYS A 749 -7.63 -15.83 33.17
N HIS A 750 -7.70 -16.24 34.45
CA HIS A 750 -8.64 -15.72 35.45
C HIS A 750 -8.49 -14.22 35.80
N GLU A 751 -7.40 -13.58 35.38
CA GLU A 751 -7.10 -12.16 35.66
C GLU A 751 -7.71 -11.19 34.63
N ILE A 752 -8.11 -11.71 33.46
CA ILE A 752 -8.69 -10.92 32.37
C ILE A 752 -10.20 -10.81 32.60
N THR A 753 -10.69 -9.58 32.77
CA THR A 753 -12.12 -9.33 33.01
C THR A 753 -12.96 -9.34 31.75
N SER A 754 -12.41 -8.88 30.63
CA SER A 754 -13.07 -9.00 29.33
C SER A 754 -12.07 -8.91 28.18
N VAL A 755 -12.43 -9.57 27.08
CA VAL A 755 -11.71 -9.51 25.80
C VAL A 755 -12.65 -8.91 24.77
N SER A 756 -12.17 -7.91 24.04
CA SER A 756 -12.90 -7.28 22.94
C SER A 756 -12.02 -7.21 21.70
N ARG A 757 -12.65 -7.08 20.53
CA ARG A 757 -11.99 -6.99 19.22
C ARG A 757 -12.53 -5.80 18.45
N ASP A 758 -11.65 -5.07 17.77
CA ASP A 758 -12.04 -3.97 16.90
C ASP A 758 -11.21 -3.92 15.61
N PHE A 759 -11.59 -3.04 14.66
CA PHE A 759 -10.94 -2.92 13.36
C PHE A 759 -9.59 -2.22 13.43
N SER A 760 -9.46 -1.19 14.26
CA SER A 760 -8.22 -0.43 14.46
C SER A 760 -8.32 0.51 15.67
N LEU A 761 -7.19 1.13 16.04
CA LEU A 761 -7.14 2.13 17.10
C LEU A 761 -8.04 3.34 16.81
N GLN A 762 -8.10 3.80 15.55
CA GLN A 762 -8.97 4.91 15.14
C GLN A 762 -10.46 4.58 15.32
N PHE A 763 -10.88 3.37 14.94
CA PHE A 763 -12.28 2.96 15.08
C PHE A 763 -12.67 2.77 16.53
N LEU A 764 -11.77 2.20 17.33
CA LEU A 764 -11.95 2.08 18.77
C LEU A 764 -12.12 3.46 19.41
N TYR A 765 -11.27 4.41 19.03
CA TYR A 765 -11.32 5.79 19.50
C TYR A 765 -12.65 6.47 19.15
N ASN A 766 -13.06 6.39 17.88
CA ASN A 766 -14.31 6.97 17.39
C ASN A 766 -15.53 6.36 18.11
N ARG A 767 -15.50 5.06 18.44
CA ARG A 767 -16.56 4.38 19.18
C ARG A 767 -16.59 4.79 20.65
N PHE A 768 -15.42 4.93 21.27
CA PHE A 768 -15.28 5.33 22.67
C PHE A 768 -15.82 6.76 22.89
N HIS A 769 -15.47 7.69 22.00
CA HIS A 769 -15.89 9.10 22.12
C HIS A 769 -17.27 9.41 21.56
N ARG A 770 -17.92 8.46 20.86
CA ARG A 770 -19.30 8.60 20.36
C ARG A 770 -20.35 8.82 21.47
N GLY A 771 -19.98 8.59 22.73
CA GLY A 771 -20.83 8.76 23.91
C GLY A 771 -20.76 10.13 24.61
N VAL A 772 -19.84 11.02 24.22
CA VAL A 772 -19.78 12.39 24.74
C VAL A 772 -20.35 13.31 23.67
N PRO A 773 -21.53 13.92 23.87
CA PRO A 773 -21.94 15.02 23.02
C PRO A 773 -20.84 16.07 23.09
N GLU A 774 -20.29 16.47 21.94
CA GLU A 774 -19.53 17.70 21.83
C GLU A 774 -20.39 18.81 22.47
N GLU A 775 -20.05 19.19 23.69
CA GLU A 775 -20.47 20.47 24.24
C GLU A 775 -19.84 21.52 23.33
N LEU A 776 -20.59 21.90 22.30
CA LEU A 776 -20.44 23.14 21.59
C LEU A 776 -20.15 24.20 22.66
N GLU A 777 -18.91 24.69 22.68
CA GLU A 777 -18.49 25.81 23.51
C GLU A 777 -19.52 26.92 23.35
N GLY A 778 -20.40 27.02 24.35
CA GLY A 778 -21.51 27.94 24.35
C GLY A 778 -21.00 29.36 24.53
N LYS A 779 -20.66 30.02 23.42
CA LYS A 779 -20.74 31.49 23.35
C LYS A 779 -22.21 31.86 23.54
N LYS A 780 -22.54 32.22 24.78
CA LYS A 780 -23.79 32.82 25.22
C LYS A 780 -24.23 33.91 24.23
N SER A 781 -25.38 33.71 23.57
CA SER A 781 -26.16 34.79 22.99
C SER A 781 -27.50 34.91 23.73
N PRO A 782 -27.98 36.13 24.01
CA PRO A 782 -29.11 36.33 24.90
C PRO A 782 -30.45 36.09 24.19
N LYS A 783 -31.38 35.54 24.97
CA LYS A 783 -32.80 35.29 24.72
C LYS A 783 -33.47 36.26 23.72
N ALA A 784 -34.06 35.73 22.65
CA ALA A 784 -35.15 36.36 21.91
C ALA A 784 -36.35 35.42 21.83
N LYS A 785 -37.49 35.92 22.29
CA LYS A 785 -38.79 35.23 22.37
C LYS A 785 -39.37 34.97 20.97
N GLU A 786 -39.87 33.75 20.80
CA GLU A 786 -41.05 33.34 20.02
C GLU A 786 -41.70 34.36 19.07
N LYS A 787 -41.80 33.97 17.79
CA LYS A 787 -43.07 34.02 17.04
C LYS A 787 -43.05 33.03 15.88
N GLN A 788 -43.94 32.05 15.97
CA GLN A 788 -44.34 31.13 14.91
C GLN A 788 -44.78 31.88 13.65
N LYS A 789 -44.39 31.39 12.47
CA LYS A 789 -45.31 31.26 11.33
C LYS A 789 -44.81 30.20 10.34
N LYS A 790 -45.63 29.16 10.20
CA LYS A 790 -45.60 28.15 9.14
C LYS A 790 -45.49 28.79 7.75
N LYS A 791 -44.69 28.20 6.87
CA LYS A 791 -45.11 27.87 5.49
C LYS A 791 -44.24 26.76 4.91
N ARG A 792 -44.90 25.62 4.65
CA ARG A 792 -44.51 24.62 3.65
C ARG A 792 -44.43 25.32 2.27
N ASN A 793 -43.47 24.93 1.44
CA ASN A 793 -43.72 24.38 0.11
C ASN A 793 -42.41 23.98 -0.58
N TRP A 794 -42.43 22.75 -1.10
CA TRP A 794 -41.71 22.16 -2.23
C TRP A 794 -40.20 22.36 -2.34
#